data_AF-A0A800CCH6-F1
#
_entry.id   AF-A0A800CCH6-F1
#
_cell.length_a   1.000
_cell.length_b   1.000
_cell.length_c   1.000
_cell.angle_alpha   90.00
_cell.angle_beta   90.00
_cell.angle_gamma   90.00
#
_symmetry.space_group_name_H-M   'P 1'
#
loop_
_entity.id
_entity.type
_entity.pdbx_description
1 polymer ?
#
loop_
_entity_poly.entity_id
_entity_poly.type
_entity_poly.pdbx_seq_one_letter_code
_entity_poly.pdbx_strand_id
1 'polypeptide(L)'
;ADKLEEFQAICERERCPYAVVGEAVDEEHLLLGDAHFDNNPIDMPMPLLFGKPPKMVRKTHHQPFAKPELMLDMSVDEALQRVLRLPTVANKTFLITIGDRSITGLVARDQMVGPWQVPVADVAVTSADYEGNAGEAMALGERTPLALLDAPASGRMAVGEAITNLMAAPIEKLGKIKLSANWMAAAGFQDEDARLFDTVKAVGMELCPRLGIAIPVGKDSMSMKTVWQQDGENREMAAPLSLIITAFAPVTDVRKVLTPVLRNDQGDTDLILIDLGKGRNRLGASALSQVYEQLGHACPDLDDPEMLRRCFEAVQELNGEGLILACHDRSDGGLLTTLVEMAFAGHCGLDIDIESLGEDALAALFSEELGMVLQVRHSDCDDVVKCLEDAGLGHHSHVLGSTRDDEAVVICQGKQTLVERSRGELQQIWSETTLEMQSLRDNPACAQEEFAQIVADDPGLSASLSFDPEEDIAAPYLEISRPRMAILREQGVNGQQEMAYAFHKAGFEAVDVHMSDILDGSVSLEDFKGLVACGGFSYGDVLGAGEGWAKSILFHSRSRDQFQAFFEREDTFSLGICNGCQMLSNIKELIPGAGHWPHFVRNRSEQFESRVAMVEVLDSPSILLQGMQGSRMPIAVAHGEGRAEYRDGVQPGTGVSLRFVDNCGNIADRYPANPNGSPEGITGLTSDDGRVTIMMPHPERVIRTVQNSWRPDDWEEDGPWMRLFRNARVWVG
;
A
#
# COMPACT_ATOMS: atom_id res chain seq x y z
N ALA A 1 -21.35 -36.29 0.17
CA ALA A 1 -21.97 -36.52 -1.15
C ALA A 1 -23.11 -35.52 -1.40
N ASP A 2 -23.99 -35.29 -0.42
CA ASP A 2 -25.25 -34.55 -0.56
C ASP A 2 -25.15 -33.07 -1.00
N LYS A 3 -23.95 -32.49 -1.06
CA LYS A 3 -23.70 -31.11 -1.53
C LYS A 3 -22.84 -31.03 -2.79
N LEU A 4 -22.55 -32.16 -3.45
CA LEU A 4 -21.67 -32.16 -4.62
C LEU A 4 -22.29 -31.40 -5.80
N GLU A 5 -23.60 -31.52 -6.00
CA GLU A 5 -24.32 -30.81 -7.07
C GLU A 5 -24.29 -29.28 -6.85
N GLU A 6 -24.47 -28.84 -5.61
CA GLU A 6 -24.35 -27.42 -5.24
C GLU A 6 -22.93 -26.89 -5.51
N PHE A 7 -21.91 -27.65 -5.10
CA PHE A 7 -20.51 -27.31 -5.34
C PHE A 7 -20.17 -27.29 -6.84
N GLN A 8 -20.68 -28.25 -7.60
CA GLN A 8 -20.52 -28.31 -9.05
C GLN A 8 -21.12 -27.07 -9.72
N ALA A 9 -22.33 -26.65 -9.33
CA ALA A 9 -22.96 -25.45 -9.87
C ALA A 9 -22.15 -24.18 -9.59
N ILE A 10 -21.57 -24.06 -8.39
CA ILE A 10 -20.65 -22.95 -8.05
C ILE A 10 -19.41 -22.99 -8.96
N CYS A 11 -18.75 -24.15 -9.07
CA CYS A 11 -17.57 -24.30 -9.91
C CYS A 11 -17.85 -24.02 -11.39
N GLU A 12 -18.97 -24.49 -11.93
CA GLU A 12 -19.37 -24.27 -13.33
C GLU A 12 -19.69 -22.80 -13.60
N ARG A 13 -20.37 -22.12 -12.67
CA ARG A 13 -20.64 -20.68 -12.77
C ARG A 13 -19.34 -19.87 -12.77
N GLU A 14 -18.42 -20.17 -11.86
CA GLU A 14 -17.15 -19.44 -11.67
C GLU A 14 -16.02 -19.91 -12.60
N ARG A 15 -16.25 -20.94 -13.43
CA ARG A 15 -15.27 -21.55 -14.34
C ARG A 15 -14.05 -22.07 -13.57
N CYS A 16 -14.29 -22.59 -12.37
CA CYS A 16 -13.29 -23.14 -11.47
C CYS A 16 -13.18 -24.66 -11.70
N PRO A 17 -12.10 -25.18 -12.32
CA PRO A 17 -11.94 -26.61 -12.53
C PRO A 17 -11.85 -27.35 -11.19
N TYR A 18 -12.59 -28.45 -11.06
CA TYR A 18 -12.55 -29.31 -9.87
C TYR A 18 -12.60 -30.78 -10.28
N ALA A 19 -12.15 -31.66 -9.38
CA ALA A 19 -12.29 -33.11 -9.52
C ALA A 19 -12.51 -33.76 -8.16
N VAL A 20 -13.42 -34.72 -8.09
CA VAL A 20 -13.53 -35.62 -6.94
C VAL A 20 -12.47 -36.72 -7.11
N VAL A 21 -11.43 -36.67 -6.28
CA VAL A 21 -10.26 -37.57 -6.38
C VAL A 21 -10.26 -38.70 -5.36
N GLY A 22 -11.24 -38.74 -4.47
CA GLY A 22 -11.35 -39.78 -3.45
C GLY A 22 -12.51 -39.52 -2.47
N GLU A 23 -12.64 -40.44 -1.51
CA GLU A 23 -13.60 -40.38 -0.42
C GLU A 23 -12.89 -40.55 0.92
N ALA A 24 -13.44 -39.94 1.98
CA ALA A 24 -12.97 -40.20 3.34
C ALA A 24 -13.65 -41.47 3.86
N VAL A 25 -12.85 -42.40 4.40
CA VAL A 25 -13.32 -43.66 4.99
C VAL A 25 -13.05 -43.67 6.50
N ASP A 26 -13.79 -44.49 7.26
CA ASP A 26 -13.62 -44.63 8.71
C ASP A 26 -12.28 -45.29 9.09
N GLU A 27 -11.74 -46.12 8.19
CA GLU A 27 -10.44 -46.78 8.40
C GLU A 27 -9.31 -45.77 8.23
N GLU A 28 -8.36 -45.72 9.19
CA GLU A 28 -7.17 -44.87 9.11
C GLU A 28 -6.15 -45.41 8.09
N HIS A 29 -6.53 -45.42 6.81
CA HIS A 29 -5.81 -46.01 5.71
C HIS A 29 -5.77 -45.07 4.50
N LEU A 30 -4.60 -44.96 3.86
CA LEU A 30 -4.43 -44.21 2.63
C LEU A 30 -4.29 -45.19 1.46
N LEU A 31 -5.28 -45.19 0.58
CA LEU A 31 -5.30 -45.94 -0.66
C LEU A 31 -5.33 -44.97 -1.84
N LEU A 32 -4.31 -45.03 -2.70
CA LEU A 32 -4.29 -44.39 -4.01
C LEU A 32 -4.37 -45.48 -5.06
N GLY A 33 -5.46 -45.52 -5.82
CA GLY A 33 -5.64 -46.40 -6.96
C GLY A 33 -5.26 -45.71 -8.27
N ASP A 34 -4.71 -46.46 -9.21
CA ASP A 34 -4.45 -46.00 -10.58
C ASP A 34 -5.21 -46.90 -11.57
N ALA A 35 -6.27 -46.36 -12.14
CA ALA A 35 -7.12 -47.06 -13.10
C ALA A 35 -6.42 -47.33 -14.45
N HIS A 36 -5.37 -46.58 -14.80
CA HIS A 36 -4.64 -46.80 -16.05
C HIS A 36 -3.74 -48.04 -15.97
N PHE A 37 -3.07 -48.24 -14.83
CA PHE A 37 -2.19 -49.38 -14.60
C PHE A 37 -2.84 -50.55 -13.85
N ASP A 38 -4.10 -50.40 -13.44
CA ASP A 38 -4.85 -51.40 -12.66
C ASP A 38 -4.07 -51.83 -11.40
N ASN A 39 -3.57 -50.86 -10.64
CA ASN A 39 -2.79 -51.10 -9.43
C ASN A 39 -3.05 -50.04 -8.35
N ASN A 40 -2.42 -50.24 -7.18
CA ASN A 40 -2.48 -49.31 -6.05
C ASN A 40 -1.08 -48.74 -5.77
N PRO A 41 -0.71 -47.57 -6.32
CA PRO A 41 0.59 -46.96 -6.05
C PRO A 41 0.84 -46.65 -4.55
N ILE A 42 -0.22 -46.38 -3.79
CA ILE A 42 -0.16 -46.20 -2.34
C ILE A 42 -1.22 -47.09 -1.71
N ASP A 43 -0.80 -47.94 -0.78
CA ASP A 43 -1.66 -48.83 -0.02
C ASP A 43 -1.01 -49.02 1.36
N MET A 44 -1.36 -48.12 2.30
CA MET A 44 -0.74 -48.14 3.62
C MET A 44 -1.61 -47.54 4.73
N PRO A 45 -1.47 -48.04 5.98
CA PRO A 45 -2.06 -47.40 7.15
C PRO A 45 -1.53 -45.98 7.36
N MET A 46 -2.41 -45.04 7.69
CA MET A 46 -2.03 -43.66 8.00
C MET A 46 -0.98 -43.54 9.14
N PRO A 47 -0.99 -44.38 10.20
CA PRO A 47 0.06 -44.35 11.21
C PRO A 47 1.46 -44.63 10.69
N LEU A 48 1.61 -45.32 9.55
CA LEU A 48 2.91 -45.54 8.91
C LEU A 48 3.39 -44.28 8.19
N LEU A 49 2.48 -43.53 7.56
CA LEU A 49 2.78 -42.26 6.89
C LEU A 49 3.07 -41.12 7.87
N PHE A 50 2.26 -41.01 8.93
CA PHE A 50 2.40 -39.98 9.96
C PHE A 50 3.25 -40.41 11.17
N GLY A 51 3.79 -41.63 11.14
CA GLY A 51 4.67 -42.16 12.17
C GLY A 51 5.91 -41.27 12.32
N LYS A 52 5.98 -40.51 13.41
CA LYS A 52 7.08 -39.57 13.62
C LYS A 52 8.33 -40.33 14.10
N PRO A 53 9.51 -40.13 13.48
CA PRO A 53 10.76 -40.55 14.11
C PRO A 53 10.93 -39.84 15.47
N PRO A 54 11.84 -40.32 16.35
CA PRO A 54 12.13 -39.66 17.61
C PRO A 54 12.40 -38.16 17.42
N LYS A 55 11.96 -37.34 18.37
CA LYS A 55 12.21 -35.89 18.33
C LYS A 55 13.70 -35.62 18.18
N MET A 56 14.04 -34.70 17.28
CA MET A 56 15.42 -34.25 17.08
C MET A 56 15.96 -33.61 18.37
N VAL A 57 17.19 -33.94 18.72
CA VAL A 57 17.94 -33.28 19.80
C VAL A 57 19.14 -32.59 19.18
N ARG A 58 19.16 -31.26 19.20
CA ARG A 58 20.30 -30.46 18.74
C ARG A 58 21.19 -30.13 19.94
N LYS A 59 22.48 -30.51 19.85
CA LYS A 59 23.50 -30.08 20.81
C LYS A 59 24.35 -29.02 20.10
N THR A 60 24.30 -27.80 20.62
CA THR A 60 24.97 -26.63 20.05
C THR A 60 25.67 -25.86 21.16
N HIS A 61 26.57 -24.94 20.79
CA HIS A 61 27.35 -24.10 21.69
C HIS A 61 27.53 -22.71 21.08
N HIS A 62 27.59 -21.69 21.93
CA HIS A 62 27.93 -20.33 21.53
C HIS A 62 29.40 -20.22 21.12
N GLN A 63 29.67 -19.37 20.14
CA GLN A 63 31.03 -19.04 19.72
C GLN A 63 31.31 -17.55 19.98
N PRO A 64 32.36 -17.22 20.75
CA PRO A 64 32.76 -15.83 20.90
C PRO A 64 33.40 -15.35 19.59
N PHE A 65 33.12 -14.11 19.21
CA PHE A 65 33.83 -13.43 18.13
C PHE A 65 34.20 -12.01 18.57
N ALA A 66 35.23 -11.44 17.92
CA ALA A 66 35.69 -10.10 18.23
C ALA A 66 34.74 -9.06 17.64
N LYS A 67 34.25 -8.15 18.49
CA LYS A 67 33.41 -7.02 18.08
C LYS A 67 34.28 -5.77 18.00
N PRO A 68 34.63 -5.28 16.79
CA PRO A 68 35.51 -4.11 16.65
C PRO A 68 34.77 -2.83 17.05
N GLU A 69 35.49 -1.86 17.60
CA GLU A 69 34.95 -0.50 17.75
C GLU A 69 34.72 0.14 16.38
N LEU A 70 33.72 1.03 16.29
CA LEU A 70 33.47 1.79 15.07
C LEU A 70 34.51 2.90 14.91
N MET A 71 35.10 2.97 13.72
CA MET A 71 36.05 4.01 13.35
C MET A 71 35.38 4.87 12.27
N LEU A 72 34.72 5.94 12.72
CA LEU A 72 33.98 6.87 11.88
C LEU A 72 34.72 8.22 11.85
N ASP A 73 35.37 8.51 10.72
CA ASP A 73 36.06 9.78 10.45
C ASP A 73 35.43 10.44 9.21
N MET A 74 34.20 10.92 9.38
CA MET A 74 33.44 11.63 8.34
C MET A 74 32.55 12.70 8.97
N SER A 75 32.09 13.64 8.15
CA SER A 75 31.05 14.59 8.55
C SER A 75 29.67 13.92 8.56
N VAL A 76 28.75 14.50 9.34
CA VAL A 76 27.32 14.10 9.33
C VAL A 76 26.74 14.19 7.92
N ASP A 77 27.07 15.24 7.18
CA ASP A 77 26.60 15.43 5.80
C ASP A 77 27.09 14.33 4.84
N GLU A 78 28.35 13.92 4.94
CA GLU A 78 28.89 12.83 4.12
C GLU A 78 28.19 11.49 4.45
N ALA A 79 27.99 11.22 5.75
CA ALA A 79 27.29 10.04 6.22
C ALA A 79 25.85 10.00 5.70
N LEU A 80 25.13 11.13 5.80
CA LEU A 80 23.74 11.26 5.34
C LEU A 80 23.61 10.89 3.86
N GLN A 81 24.49 11.44 3.02
CA GLN A 81 24.47 11.17 1.59
C GLN A 81 24.68 9.69 1.23
N ARG A 82 25.44 8.93 2.03
CA ARG A 82 25.62 7.49 1.82
C ARG A 82 24.43 6.70 2.35
N VAL A 83 23.94 7.05 3.54
CA VAL A 83 22.79 6.39 4.18
C VAL A 83 21.54 6.51 3.31
N LEU A 84 21.24 7.69 2.77
CA LEU A 84 20.09 7.88 1.86
C LEU A 84 20.20 7.07 0.55
N ARG A 85 21.40 6.66 0.14
CA ARG A 85 21.62 5.81 -1.04
C ARG A 85 21.63 4.31 -0.73
N LEU A 86 21.61 3.93 0.55
CA LEU A 86 21.49 2.53 0.93
C LEU A 86 20.08 2.05 0.56
N PRO A 87 19.89 1.00 -0.26
CA PRO A 87 18.56 0.56 -0.69
C PRO A 87 17.57 0.26 0.45
N THR A 88 18.07 -0.14 1.62
CA THR A 88 17.27 -0.34 2.83
C THR A 88 16.59 0.96 3.29
N VAL A 89 17.27 2.11 3.15
CA VAL A 89 16.77 3.44 3.53
C VAL A 89 16.11 4.15 2.35
N ALA A 90 16.73 4.11 1.16
CA ALA A 90 16.34 4.83 -0.04
C ALA A 90 14.88 4.66 -0.47
N ASN A 91 14.37 5.57 -1.29
CA ASN A 91 13.00 5.58 -1.82
C ASN A 91 12.55 4.23 -2.37
N LYS A 92 11.37 3.76 -1.92
CA LYS A 92 10.81 2.45 -2.31
C LYS A 92 9.83 2.49 -3.47
N THR A 93 9.63 3.62 -4.15
CA THR A 93 8.62 3.80 -5.22
C THR A 93 8.57 2.62 -6.21
N PHE A 94 9.73 2.11 -6.67
CA PHE A 94 9.81 0.98 -7.61
C PHE A 94 9.18 -0.33 -7.11
N LEU A 95 9.03 -0.52 -5.79
CA LEU A 95 8.35 -1.67 -5.17
C LEU A 95 6.86 -1.39 -4.94
N ILE A 96 6.48 -0.13 -4.80
CA ILE A 96 5.15 0.31 -4.34
C ILE A 96 4.20 0.53 -5.51
N THR A 97 4.63 1.21 -6.56
CA THR A 97 3.75 1.63 -7.67
C THR A 97 3.43 0.51 -8.65
N ILE A 98 4.14 -0.62 -8.54
CA ILE A 98 3.89 -1.82 -9.36
C ILE A 98 2.81 -2.75 -8.79
N GLY A 99 2.37 -2.53 -7.55
CA GLY A 99 1.31 -3.30 -6.89
C GLY A 99 0.08 -2.44 -6.64
N ASP A 100 -1.11 -2.98 -6.89
CA ASP A 100 -2.38 -2.29 -6.62
C ASP A 100 -2.51 -1.95 -5.12
N ARG A 101 -2.93 -0.71 -4.83
CA ARG A 101 -3.10 -0.17 -3.46
C ARG A 101 -4.50 0.39 -3.21
N SER A 102 -5.46 0.04 -4.06
CA SER A 102 -6.83 0.58 -4.01
C SER A 102 -7.90 -0.51 -4.15
N ILE A 103 -7.56 -1.66 -4.74
CA ILE A 103 -8.48 -2.78 -4.91
C ILE A 103 -9.11 -3.20 -3.58
N THR A 104 -10.38 -3.58 -3.66
CA THR A 104 -11.41 -3.78 -2.61
C THR A 104 -12.17 -2.51 -2.23
N GLY A 105 -11.64 -1.31 -2.50
CA GLY A 105 -12.23 -0.06 -2.02
C GLY A 105 -12.25 0.05 -0.50
N LEU A 106 -11.39 -0.68 0.22
CA LEU A 106 -11.30 -0.64 1.68
C LEU A 106 -9.98 -0.06 2.18
N VAL A 107 -9.02 0.23 1.30
CA VAL A 107 -7.72 0.78 1.70
C VAL A 107 -7.90 2.22 2.19
N ALA A 108 -7.58 2.46 3.46
CA ALA A 108 -7.65 3.79 4.07
C ALA A 108 -6.27 4.45 4.21
N ARG A 109 -5.23 3.64 4.40
CA ARG A 109 -3.83 4.10 4.39
C ARG A 109 -2.97 3.13 3.60
N ASP A 110 -2.47 3.61 2.47
CA ASP A 110 -1.40 2.98 1.70
C ASP A 110 -0.04 3.62 2.02
N GLN A 111 1.01 3.11 1.39
CA GLN A 111 2.40 3.51 1.61
C GLN A 111 2.70 4.95 1.17
N MET A 112 2.00 5.45 0.16
CA MET A 112 2.17 6.80 -0.36
C MET A 112 1.44 7.79 0.54
N VAL A 113 2.10 8.85 1.01
CA VAL A 113 1.52 9.84 1.92
C VAL A 113 1.57 11.26 1.37
N GLY A 114 0.59 12.06 1.78
CA GLY A 114 0.54 13.50 1.51
C GLY A 114 0.28 13.89 0.05
N PRO A 115 0.19 15.20 -0.23
CA PRO A 115 -0.05 15.71 -1.58
C PRO A 115 1.01 15.28 -2.61
N TRP A 116 2.25 15.01 -2.18
CA TRP A 116 3.34 14.60 -3.06
C TRP A 116 3.49 13.08 -3.15
N GLN A 117 2.61 12.31 -2.51
CA GLN A 117 2.56 10.84 -2.57
C GLN A 117 3.94 10.19 -2.31
N VAL A 118 4.57 10.53 -1.20
CA VAL A 118 5.91 10.01 -0.83
C VAL A 118 5.77 8.64 -0.12
N PRO A 119 6.53 7.59 -0.48
CA PRO A 119 6.30 6.23 0.04
C PRO A 119 6.91 5.99 1.43
N VAL A 120 6.41 6.67 2.46
CA VAL A 120 6.95 6.63 3.84
C VAL A 120 5.91 6.31 4.92
N ALA A 121 4.70 5.84 4.56
CA ALA A 121 3.75 5.44 5.62
C ALA A 121 4.30 4.26 6.45
N ASP A 122 4.29 4.41 7.77
CA ASP A 122 4.74 3.37 8.71
C ASP A 122 3.77 2.18 8.80
N VAL A 123 2.48 2.43 8.53
CA VAL A 123 1.40 1.46 8.74
C VAL A 123 0.45 1.42 7.55
N ALA A 124 0.04 0.22 7.15
CA ALA A 124 -1.07 0.03 6.23
C ALA A 124 -2.36 -0.14 7.01
N VAL A 125 -3.44 0.53 6.58
CA VAL A 125 -4.76 0.45 7.23
C VAL A 125 -5.87 0.19 6.22
N THR A 126 -6.71 -0.80 6.51
CA THR A 126 -7.94 -1.10 5.76
C THR A 126 -9.16 -0.85 6.64
N SER A 127 -10.28 -0.50 6.01
CA SER A 127 -11.60 -0.47 6.64
C SER A 127 -12.16 -1.89 6.71
N ALA A 128 -12.85 -2.22 7.81
CA ALA A 128 -13.42 -3.55 8.02
C ALA A 128 -14.65 -3.81 7.13
N ASP A 129 -15.33 -2.74 6.74
CA ASP A 129 -16.50 -2.74 5.86
C ASP A 129 -16.61 -1.39 5.10
N TYR A 130 -17.67 -1.24 4.32
CA TYR A 130 -17.88 -0.08 3.45
C TYR A 130 -18.65 1.10 4.11
N GLU A 131 -19.07 0.99 5.37
CA GLU A 131 -19.92 1.99 6.05
C GLU A 131 -19.30 2.51 7.34
N GLY A 132 -18.76 1.62 8.16
CA GLY A 132 -18.11 1.91 9.43
C GLY A 132 -16.71 2.51 9.26
N ASN A 133 -16.15 2.91 10.40
CA ASN A 133 -14.80 3.45 10.50
C ASN A 133 -13.84 2.52 11.25
N ALA A 134 -14.29 1.35 11.67
CA ALA A 134 -13.40 0.33 12.20
C ALA A 134 -12.58 -0.30 11.06
N GLY A 135 -11.44 -0.91 11.40
CA GLY A 135 -10.53 -1.45 10.40
C GLY A 135 -9.49 -2.40 10.93
N GLU A 136 -8.44 -2.60 10.14
CA GLU A 136 -7.29 -3.42 10.44
C GLU A 136 -6.01 -2.67 10.09
N ALA A 137 -5.00 -2.77 10.95
CA ALA A 137 -3.67 -2.21 10.75
C ALA A 137 -2.64 -3.33 10.57
N MET A 138 -1.67 -3.09 9.68
CA MET A 138 -0.53 -3.96 9.41
C MET A 138 0.76 -3.14 9.42
N ALA A 139 1.75 -3.61 10.16
CA ALA A 139 3.10 -3.05 10.18
C ALA A 139 4.14 -4.17 10.22
N LEU A 140 5.35 -3.87 9.77
CA LEU A 140 6.49 -4.79 9.76
C LEU A 140 7.59 -4.24 10.66
N GLY A 141 8.37 -5.16 11.26
CA GLY A 141 9.62 -4.82 11.92
C GLY A 141 10.65 -5.92 11.70
N GLU A 142 11.88 -5.51 11.41
CA GLU A 142 13.01 -6.39 11.15
C GLU A 142 14.31 -5.66 11.42
N ARG A 143 15.29 -6.35 12.02
CA ARG A 143 16.65 -5.79 12.15
C ARG A 143 17.71 -6.84 12.01
N THR A 144 17.66 -7.52 10.86
CA THR A 144 18.49 -8.71 10.61
C THR A 144 20.01 -8.48 10.76
N PRO A 145 20.60 -7.30 10.43
CA PRO A 145 22.03 -7.06 10.64
C PRO A 145 22.45 -7.10 12.12
N LEU A 146 21.59 -6.68 13.06
CA LEU A 146 21.93 -6.71 14.49
C LEU A 146 22.21 -8.14 14.95
N ALA A 147 21.61 -9.13 14.27
CA ALA A 147 21.79 -10.52 14.64
C ALA A 147 23.24 -10.96 14.52
N LEU A 148 24.04 -10.33 13.66
CA LEU A 148 25.49 -10.55 13.55
C LEU A 148 26.23 -10.15 14.84
N LEU A 149 25.71 -9.19 15.61
CA LEU A 149 26.26 -8.72 16.89
C LEU A 149 25.60 -9.36 18.12
N ASP A 150 24.27 -9.35 18.15
CA ASP A 150 23.43 -9.84 19.23
C ASP A 150 22.10 -10.32 18.65
N ALA A 151 21.99 -11.64 18.50
CA ALA A 151 20.82 -12.29 17.93
C ALA A 151 19.54 -12.07 18.78
N PRO A 152 19.58 -12.23 20.12
CA PRO A 152 18.45 -11.84 20.95
C PRO A 152 18.01 -10.37 20.79
N ALA A 153 18.95 -9.42 20.67
CA ALA A 153 18.61 -8.01 20.45
C ALA A 153 17.93 -7.79 19.10
N SER A 154 18.38 -8.44 18.03
CA SER A 154 17.71 -8.36 16.71
C SER A 154 16.25 -8.78 16.79
N GLY A 155 15.95 -9.86 17.52
CA GLY A 155 14.58 -10.32 17.71
C GLY A 155 13.72 -9.36 18.52
N ARG A 156 14.28 -8.73 19.56
CA ARG A 156 13.57 -7.73 20.38
C ARG A 156 13.33 -6.43 19.61
N MET A 157 14.32 -5.97 18.84
CA MET A 157 14.21 -4.78 17.98
C MET A 157 13.19 -5.00 16.87
N ALA A 158 13.15 -6.17 16.22
CA ALA A 158 12.13 -6.49 15.22
C ALA A 158 10.70 -6.42 15.78
N VAL A 159 10.48 -6.88 17.02
CA VAL A 159 9.18 -6.72 17.71
C VAL A 159 8.91 -5.26 18.06
N GLY A 160 9.92 -4.54 18.53
CA GLY A 160 9.81 -3.13 18.92
C GLY A 160 9.45 -2.23 17.75
N GLU A 161 10.15 -2.37 16.62
CA GLU A 161 9.90 -1.63 15.39
C GLU A 161 8.50 -1.92 14.82
N ALA A 162 8.10 -3.19 14.79
CA ALA A 162 6.77 -3.53 14.33
C ALA A 162 5.67 -2.87 15.18
N ILE A 163 5.96 -2.59 16.46
CA ILE A 163 5.06 -1.86 17.35
C ILE A 163 5.15 -0.34 17.09
N THR A 164 6.34 0.26 16.99
CA THR A 164 6.49 1.71 16.74
C THR A 164 5.86 2.12 15.42
N ASN A 165 6.05 1.34 14.36
CA ASN A 165 5.34 1.54 13.09
C ASN A 165 3.81 1.48 13.25
N LEU A 166 3.31 0.48 13.98
CA LEU A 166 1.88 0.28 14.18
C LEU A 166 1.23 1.36 15.06
N MET A 167 2.00 2.12 15.87
CA MET A 167 1.47 3.17 16.75
C MET A 167 0.77 4.31 16.00
N ALA A 168 1.11 4.51 14.72
CA ALA A 168 0.44 5.50 13.88
C ALA A 168 -1.04 5.17 13.64
N ALA A 169 -1.49 3.93 13.87
CA ALA A 169 -2.88 3.54 13.79
C ALA A 169 -3.59 3.60 15.17
N PRO A 170 -4.89 3.97 15.23
CA PRO A 170 -5.63 4.08 16.48
C PRO A 170 -6.14 2.71 16.97
N ILE A 171 -5.43 2.15 17.94
CA ILE A 171 -5.59 0.80 18.50
C ILE A 171 -5.91 0.90 19.99
N GLU A 172 -6.99 0.24 20.42
CA GLU A 172 -7.53 0.33 21.80
C GLU A 172 -6.49 0.07 22.91
N LYS A 173 -5.62 -0.93 22.73
CA LYS A 173 -4.58 -1.30 23.70
C LYS A 173 -3.56 -2.26 23.10
N LEU A 174 -2.34 -2.25 23.64
CA LEU A 174 -1.21 -3.06 23.16
C LEU A 174 -1.54 -4.56 23.01
N GLY A 175 -2.31 -5.13 23.94
CA GLY A 175 -2.67 -6.56 23.90
C GLY A 175 -3.58 -6.98 22.72
N LYS A 176 -4.12 -6.03 21.95
CA LYS A 176 -4.87 -6.31 20.71
C LYS A 176 -3.95 -6.67 19.54
N ILE A 177 -2.68 -6.29 19.61
CA ILE A 177 -1.68 -6.65 18.60
C ILE A 177 -1.48 -8.17 18.57
N LYS A 178 -1.36 -8.72 17.36
CA LYS A 178 -1.01 -10.12 17.08
C LYS A 178 0.17 -10.13 16.12
N LEU A 179 1.14 -11.01 16.37
CA LEU A 179 2.35 -11.07 15.56
C LEU A 179 2.38 -12.36 14.73
N SER A 180 2.86 -12.24 13.49
CA SER A 180 3.49 -13.35 12.78
C SER A 180 5.00 -13.29 13.02
N ALA A 181 5.61 -14.41 13.41
CA ALA A 181 7.07 -14.53 13.52
C ALA A 181 7.61 -15.46 12.43
N ASN A 182 8.36 -14.91 11.48
CA ASN A 182 9.00 -15.66 10.40
C ASN A 182 10.51 -15.75 10.63
N TRP A 183 11.01 -16.98 10.82
CA TRP A 183 12.39 -17.26 11.24
C TRP A 183 13.23 -17.78 10.08
N MET A 184 14.22 -17.01 9.64
CA MET A 184 15.19 -17.41 8.63
C MET A 184 16.55 -17.62 9.29
N ALA A 185 17.14 -18.80 9.13
CA ALA A 185 18.45 -19.12 9.73
C ALA A 185 19.25 -20.09 8.87
N ALA A 186 20.58 -20.06 9.00
CA ALA A 186 21.48 -21.08 8.45
C ALA A 186 21.71 -22.20 9.47
N ALA A 187 20.72 -23.07 9.69
CA ALA A 187 20.80 -24.07 10.75
C ALA A 187 22.00 -25.03 10.56
N GLY A 188 22.75 -25.26 11.64
CA GLY A 188 23.99 -26.03 11.64
C GLY A 188 25.23 -25.26 11.15
N PHE A 189 25.11 -23.99 10.78
CA PHE A 189 26.25 -23.12 10.50
C PHE A 189 26.76 -22.47 11.80
N GLN A 190 28.03 -22.71 12.13
CA GLN A 190 28.69 -22.14 13.32
C GLN A 190 27.84 -22.32 14.60
N ASP A 191 27.48 -21.23 15.28
CA ASP A 191 26.63 -21.22 16.48
C ASP A 191 25.20 -20.70 16.22
N GLU A 192 24.77 -20.60 14.95
CA GLU A 192 23.44 -20.12 14.58
C GLU A 192 22.30 -20.90 15.26
N ASP A 193 22.47 -22.20 15.50
CA ASP A 193 21.49 -23.01 16.24
C ASP A 193 21.28 -22.52 17.68
N ALA A 194 22.36 -22.07 18.34
CA ALA A 194 22.29 -21.55 19.72
C ALA A 194 21.67 -20.15 19.73
N ARG A 195 22.10 -19.30 18.79
CA ARG A 195 21.60 -17.94 18.61
C ARG A 195 20.11 -17.89 18.26
N LEU A 196 19.66 -18.78 17.37
CA LEU A 196 18.24 -18.96 17.05
C LEU A 196 17.43 -19.32 18.29
N PHE A 197 17.90 -20.30 19.08
CA PHE A 197 17.21 -20.71 20.30
C PHE A 197 17.08 -19.55 21.29
N ASP A 198 18.16 -18.81 21.53
CA ASP A 198 18.15 -17.68 22.46
C ASP A 198 17.25 -16.54 21.97
N THR A 199 17.20 -16.30 20.66
CA THR A 199 16.34 -15.26 20.07
C THR A 199 14.86 -15.65 20.16
N VAL A 200 14.52 -16.91 19.84
CA VAL A 200 13.15 -17.44 20.03
C VAL A 200 12.74 -17.34 21.50
N LYS A 201 13.64 -17.64 22.43
CA LYS A 201 13.39 -17.50 23.86
C LYS A 201 13.18 -16.03 24.26
N ALA A 202 14.06 -15.13 23.84
CA ALA A 202 13.97 -13.70 24.13
C ALA A 202 12.65 -13.09 23.65
N VAL A 203 12.17 -13.51 22.48
CA VAL A 203 10.90 -13.03 21.93
C VAL A 203 9.70 -13.75 22.56
N GLY A 204 9.65 -15.08 22.45
CA GLY A 204 8.48 -15.88 22.76
C GLY A 204 8.29 -16.25 24.23
N MET A 205 9.35 -16.25 25.05
CA MET A 205 9.28 -16.58 26.48
C MET A 205 9.48 -15.36 27.39
N GLU A 206 10.02 -14.26 26.88
CA GLU A 206 10.39 -13.09 27.69
C GLU A 206 9.65 -11.84 27.24
N LEU A 207 9.98 -11.29 26.05
CA LEU A 207 9.45 -10.00 25.59
C LEU A 207 7.94 -10.01 25.33
N CYS A 208 7.45 -10.86 24.41
CA CYS A 208 6.03 -10.85 24.03
C CYS A 208 5.09 -11.19 25.21
N PRO A 209 5.39 -12.19 26.07
CA PRO A 209 4.63 -12.40 27.29
C PRO A 209 4.61 -11.19 28.22
N ARG A 210 5.75 -10.50 28.38
CA ARG A 210 5.83 -9.28 29.21
C ARG A 210 5.00 -8.14 28.63
N LEU A 211 4.99 -7.96 27.31
CA LEU A 211 4.17 -6.97 26.62
C LEU A 211 2.68 -7.35 26.57
N GLY A 212 2.33 -8.64 26.77
CA GLY A 212 0.96 -9.14 26.66
C GLY A 212 0.52 -9.37 25.20
N ILE A 213 1.48 -9.61 24.30
CA ILE A 213 1.27 -9.79 22.86
C ILE A 213 1.40 -11.27 22.50
N ALA A 214 0.50 -11.77 21.67
CA ALA A 214 0.52 -13.15 21.21
C ALA A 214 1.18 -13.28 19.83
N ILE A 215 1.88 -14.40 19.62
CA ILE A 215 2.41 -14.83 18.32
C ILE A 215 1.59 -16.07 17.87
N PRO A 216 0.37 -15.88 17.34
CA PRO A 216 -0.50 -17.02 16.99
C PRO A 216 -0.09 -17.75 15.71
N VAL A 217 0.79 -17.17 14.89
CA VAL A 217 1.20 -17.71 13.60
C VAL A 217 2.69 -17.45 13.36
N GLY A 218 3.31 -18.30 12.56
CA GLY A 218 4.71 -18.14 12.17
C GLY A 218 5.14 -19.23 11.19
N LYS A 219 6.36 -19.08 10.68
CA LYS A 219 7.00 -20.03 9.79
C LYS A 219 8.51 -20.00 9.98
N ASP A 220 9.19 -21.04 9.53
CA ASP A 220 10.63 -21.15 9.59
C ASP A 220 11.23 -21.58 8.23
N SER A 221 12.42 -21.05 7.92
CA SER A 221 13.28 -21.42 6.79
C SER A 221 14.72 -21.58 7.29
N MET A 222 15.16 -22.83 7.40
CA MET A 222 16.35 -23.21 8.19
C MET A 222 17.62 -23.48 7.36
N SER A 223 17.63 -23.14 6.07
CA SER A 223 18.73 -23.40 5.15
C SER A 223 19.24 -22.16 4.43
N MET A 224 19.32 -21.02 5.13
CA MET A 224 19.68 -19.71 4.55
C MET A 224 21.19 -19.55 4.33
N LYS A 225 21.79 -20.48 3.58
CA LYS A 225 23.21 -20.49 3.21
C LYS A 225 23.40 -21.00 1.78
N THR A 226 24.28 -20.34 1.04
CA THR A 226 24.70 -20.74 -0.31
C THR A 226 26.19 -21.08 -0.32
N VAL A 227 26.55 -22.16 -1.02
CA VAL A 227 27.94 -22.62 -1.19
C VAL A 227 28.22 -22.82 -2.68
N TRP A 228 29.34 -22.29 -3.18
CA TRP A 228 29.74 -22.43 -4.59
C TRP A 228 31.26 -22.47 -4.75
N GLN A 229 31.74 -22.71 -5.97
CA GLN A 229 33.15 -22.60 -6.33
C GLN A 229 33.36 -21.39 -7.25
N GLN A 230 34.38 -20.60 -6.97
CA GLN A 230 34.78 -19.46 -7.78
C GLN A 230 36.30 -19.35 -7.81
N ASP A 231 36.86 -19.25 -9.01
CA ASP A 231 38.31 -19.15 -9.23
C ASP A 231 39.12 -20.28 -8.57
N GLY A 232 38.52 -21.47 -8.45
CA GLY A 232 39.14 -22.64 -7.80
C GLY A 232 39.04 -22.66 -6.27
N GLU A 233 38.38 -21.67 -5.66
CA GLU A 233 38.16 -21.57 -4.22
C GLU A 233 36.71 -21.93 -3.86
N ASN A 234 36.53 -22.61 -2.72
CA ASN A 234 35.20 -22.78 -2.13
C ASN A 234 34.78 -21.47 -1.47
N ARG A 235 33.59 -20.98 -1.82
CA ARG A 235 32.97 -19.80 -1.24
C ARG A 235 31.67 -20.20 -0.54
N GLU A 236 31.37 -19.52 0.56
CA GLU A 236 30.08 -19.63 1.23
C GLU A 236 29.57 -18.24 1.61
N MET A 237 28.25 -18.07 1.56
CA MET A 237 27.54 -16.88 2.01
C MET A 237 26.37 -17.35 2.87
N ALA A 238 26.37 -16.96 4.15
CA ALA A 238 25.32 -17.28 5.10
C ALA A 238 24.57 -15.99 5.46
N ALA A 239 23.24 -16.04 5.44
CA ALA A 239 22.44 -14.93 5.94
C ALA A 239 22.55 -14.85 7.48
N PRO A 240 22.47 -13.65 8.07
CA PRO A 240 22.25 -13.52 9.50
C PRO A 240 20.98 -14.27 9.94
N LEU A 241 20.88 -14.65 11.21
CA LEU A 241 19.58 -14.96 11.79
C LEU A 241 18.62 -13.79 11.53
N SER A 242 17.54 -14.09 10.84
CA SER A 242 16.64 -13.09 10.29
C SER A 242 15.23 -13.34 10.80
N LEU A 243 14.83 -12.61 11.83
CA LEU A 243 13.45 -12.58 12.32
C LEU A 243 12.71 -11.43 11.65
N ILE A 244 11.63 -11.76 10.95
CA ILE A 244 10.70 -10.76 10.40
C ILE A 244 9.40 -10.85 11.20
N ILE A 245 9.04 -9.75 11.85
CA ILE A 245 7.78 -9.60 12.59
C ILE A 245 6.79 -8.85 11.71
N THR A 246 5.59 -9.41 11.56
CA THR A 246 4.45 -8.68 11.02
C THR A 246 3.41 -8.53 12.11
N ALA A 247 3.08 -7.30 12.46
CA ALA A 247 2.09 -6.96 13.47
C ALA A 247 0.73 -6.66 12.82
N PHE A 248 -0.33 -7.19 13.43
CA PHE A 248 -1.72 -6.99 13.02
C PHE A 248 -2.54 -6.51 14.21
N ALA A 249 -3.41 -5.53 14.02
CA ALA A 249 -4.34 -5.08 15.07
C ALA A 249 -5.67 -4.57 14.50
N PRO A 250 -6.79 -4.77 15.23
CA PRO A 250 -8.03 -4.06 14.93
C PRO A 250 -7.86 -2.56 15.21
N VAL A 251 -8.32 -1.76 14.26
CA VAL A 251 -8.33 -0.30 14.29
C VAL A 251 -9.70 0.19 14.71
N THR A 252 -9.72 1.16 15.61
CA THR A 252 -10.96 1.71 16.17
C THR A 252 -11.60 2.77 15.28
N ASP A 253 -10.78 3.58 14.60
CA ASP A 253 -11.23 4.63 13.68
C ASP A 253 -10.17 4.92 12.60
N VAL A 254 -10.35 4.41 11.38
CA VAL A 254 -9.41 4.59 10.26
C VAL A 254 -9.15 6.05 9.87
N ARG A 255 -9.99 6.99 10.32
CA ARG A 255 -9.84 8.43 10.05
C ARG A 255 -8.69 9.07 10.83
N LYS A 256 -8.33 8.48 11.99
CA LYS A 256 -7.31 9.01 12.90
C LYS A 256 -5.94 8.37 12.70
N VAL A 257 -5.67 7.85 11.51
CA VAL A 257 -4.35 7.30 11.18
C VAL A 257 -3.38 8.47 10.98
N LEU A 258 -2.28 8.45 11.73
CA LEU A 258 -1.20 9.42 11.63
C LEU A 258 -0.28 9.08 10.45
N THR A 259 0.40 10.08 9.92
CA THR A 259 1.39 9.91 8.85
C THR A 259 2.62 10.80 9.08
N PRO A 260 3.72 10.58 8.37
CA PRO A 260 4.90 11.45 8.44
C PRO A 260 4.72 12.84 7.79
N VAL A 261 3.54 13.16 7.22
CA VAL A 261 3.31 14.41 6.49
C VAL A 261 3.32 15.59 7.45
N LEU A 262 4.42 16.36 7.46
CA LEU A 262 4.50 17.59 8.24
C LEU A 262 3.49 18.63 7.77
N ARG A 263 2.88 19.31 8.74
CA ARG A 263 1.81 20.30 8.54
C ARG A 263 2.33 21.71 8.82
N ASN A 264 2.36 22.56 7.81
CA ASN A 264 2.70 24.00 7.95
C ASN A 264 1.47 24.91 7.96
N ASP A 265 0.29 24.34 7.75
CA ASP A 265 -1.00 25.04 7.71
C ASP A 265 -1.70 25.08 9.08
N GLN A 266 -1.00 24.66 10.15
CA GLN A 266 -1.51 24.56 11.52
C GLN A 266 -0.90 25.60 12.49
N GLY A 267 -0.27 26.65 11.95
CA GLY A 267 0.45 27.65 12.72
C GLY A 267 1.87 27.20 13.10
N ASP A 268 2.45 27.80 14.14
CA ASP A 268 3.76 27.40 14.65
C ASP A 268 3.68 25.96 15.22
N THR A 269 4.67 25.12 14.91
CA THR A 269 4.72 23.71 15.32
C THR A 269 6.08 23.34 15.86
N ASP A 270 6.11 22.33 16.74
CA ASP A 270 7.33 21.76 17.31
C ASP A 270 7.44 20.28 16.92
N LEU A 271 8.68 19.83 16.77
CA LEU A 271 9.05 18.43 16.57
C LEU A 271 9.62 17.85 17.86
N ILE A 272 9.03 16.75 18.34
CA ILE A 272 9.41 16.09 19.59
C ILE A 272 9.87 14.67 19.29
N LEU A 273 11.13 14.35 19.62
CA LEU A 273 11.63 12.97 19.62
C LEU A 273 11.30 12.28 20.92
N ILE A 274 10.71 11.08 20.85
CA ILE A 274 10.66 10.12 21.95
C ILE A 274 11.78 9.09 21.75
N ASP A 275 12.85 9.19 22.53
CA ASP A 275 14.03 8.32 22.45
C ASP A 275 13.93 7.11 23.41
N LEU A 276 13.45 5.98 22.92
CA LEU A 276 13.39 4.74 23.71
C LEU A 276 14.78 4.10 23.91
N GLY A 277 15.80 4.60 23.21
CA GLY A 277 17.21 4.25 23.38
C GLY A 277 17.86 4.85 24.62
N LYS A 278 17.20 5.81 25.30
CA LYS A 278 17.67 6.45 26.54
C LYS A 278 19.07 7.07 26.42
N GLY A 279 19.38 7.68 25.28
CA GLY A 279 20.66 8.32 24.98
C GLY A 279 21.83 7.35 24.82
N ARG A 280 21.58 6.04 24.67
CA ARG A 280 22.66 5.05 24.47
C ARG A 280 23.30 5.16 23.10
N ASN A 281 22.55 5.65 22.11
CA ASN A 281 23.00 6.00 20.77
C ASN A 281 23.89 4.91 20.13
N ARG A 282 23.46 3.64 20.18
CA ARG A 282 24.26 2.51 19.70
C ARG A 282 24.26 2.45 18.17
N LEU A 283 25.46 2.38 17.58
CA LEU A 283 25.67 2.42 16.13
C LEU A 283 26.04 1.07 15.49
N GLY A 284 26.26 0.03 16.29
CA GLY A 284 26.65 -1.28 15.79
C GLY A 284 25.55 -1.90 14.91
N ALA A 285 25.95 -2.39 13.74
CA ALA A 285 25.11 -2.99 12.71
C ALA A 285 24.01 -2.08 12.14
N SER A 286 24.18 -0.76 12.28
CA SER A 286 23.33 0.25 11.65
C SER A 286 23.58 0.40 10.15
N ALA A 287 22.66 1.03 9.44
CA ALA A 287 22.84 1.52 8.07
C ALA A 287 24.12 2.35 7.92
N LEU A 288 24.44 3.21 8.90
CA LEU A 288 25.68 3.99 8.91
C LEU A 288 26.91 3.07 8.91
N SER A 289 26.95 2.08 9.81
CA SER A 289 28.09 1.15 9.86
C SER A 289 28.23 0.36 8.54
N GLN A 290 27.10 -0.05 7.95
CA GLN A 290 27.06 -0.82 6.71
C GLN A 290 27.63 -0.06 5.51
N VAL A 291 27.27 1.22 5.32
CA VAL A 291 27.78 2.03 4.19
C VAL A 291 29.26 2.42 4.31
N TYR A 292 29.87 2.09 5.45
CA TYR A 292 31.31 2.20 5.69
C TYR A 292 31.98 0.83 5.85
N GLU A 293 31.31 -0.26 5.42
CA GLU A 293 31.83 -1.64 5.45
C GLU A 293 32.26 -2.10 6.85
N GLN A 294 31.59 -1.59 7.88
CA GLN A 294 31.84 -1.90 9.28
C GLN A 294 30.62 -2.56 9.93
N LEU A 295 30.87 -3.30 11.01
CA LEU A 295 29.82 -3.89 11.85
C LEU A 295 29.71 -3.18 13.20
N GLY A 296 30.84 -2.82 13.82
CA GLY A 296 30.86 -2.16 15.13
C GLY A 296 30.70 -3.12 16.32
N HIS A 297 30.44 -2.53 17.49
CA HIS A 297 30.53 -3.23 18.77
C HIS A 297 29.17 -3.41 19.46
N ALA A 298 28.51 -2.31 19.81
CA ALA A 298 27.23 -2.31 20.52
C ALA A 298 26.10 -1.95 19.56
N CYS A 299 25.10 -2.83 19.43
CA CYS A 299 23.90 -2.61 18.61
C CYS A 299 22.71 -2.14 19.45
N PRO A 300 21.74 -1.45 18.84
CA PRO A 300 20.43 -1.15 19.45
C PRO A 300 19.75 -2.39 20.04
N ASP A 301 18.96 -2.16 21.10
CA ASP A 301 18.18 -3.20 21.79
C ASP A 301 16.99 -2.58 22.55
N LEU A 302 15.91 -3.35 22.71
CA LEU A 302 14.78 -2.99 23.55
C LEU A 302 15.07 -3.38 25.01
N ASP A 303 15.81 -2.53 25.70
CA ASP A 303 16.23 -2.74 27.09
C ASP A 303 15.07 -2.65 28.11
N ASP A 304 14.04 -1.84 27.81
CA ASP A 304 12.92 -1.57 28.71
C ASP A 304 11.55 -1.76 28.02
N PRO A 305 11.00 -2.98 28.02
CA PRO A 305 9.70 -3.27 27.43
C PRO A 305 8.53 -2.46 28.03
N GLU A 306 8.61 -2.03 29.29
CA GLU A 306 7.55 -1.21 29.89
C GLU A 306 7.55 0.21 29.33
N MET A 307 8.71 0.75 28.97
CA MET A 307 8.79 2.04 28.32
C MET A 307 8.13 2.02 26.93
N LEU A 308 8.31 0.94 26.16
CA LEU A 308 7.61 0.75 24.89
C LEU A 308 6.08 0.71 25.09
N ARG A 309 5.59 0.01 26.13
CA ARG A 309 4.16 0.00 26.47
C ARG A 309 3.65 1.41 26.78
N ARG A 310 4.36 2.17 27.61
CA ARG A 310 3.96 3.54 27.99
C ARG A 310 4.00 4.49 26.80
N CYS A 311 4.98 4.33 25.90
CA CYS A 311 5.05 5.06 24.64
C CYS A 311 3.82 4.77 23.78
N PHE A 312 3.47 3.49 23.60
CA PHE A 312 2.24 3.09 22.91
C PHE A 312 1.01 3.77 23.53
N GLU A 313 0.83 3.67 24.84
CA GLU A 313 -0.34 4.23 25.54
C GLU A 313 -0.43 5.75 25.40
N ALA A 314 0.70 6.47 25.57
CA ALA A 314 0.76 7.92 25.43
C ALA A 314 0.46 8.38 23.99
N VAL A 315 1.03 7.72 22.97
CA VAL A 315 0.77 8.06 21.56
C VAL A 315 -0.69 7.82 21.20
N GLN A 316 -1.30 6.73 21.69
CA GLN A 316 -2.72 6.46 21.48
C GLN A 316 -3.62 7.50 22.16
N GLU A 317 -3.26 7.96 23.37
CA GLU A 317 -3.97 9.01 24.10
C GLU A 317 -3.88 10.35 23.35
N LEU A 318 -2.66 10.80 23.02
CA LEU A 318 -2.41 12.05 22.30
C LEU A 318 -3.09 12.09 20.91
N ASN A 319 -3.07 10.97 20.18
CA ASN A 319 -3.80 10.86 18.91
C ASN A 319 -5.32 10.87 19.14
N GLY A 320 -5.79 10.19 20.19
CA GLY A 320 -7.19 10.20 20.60
C GLY A 320 -7.75 11.61 20.83
N GLU A 321 -6.91 12.48 21.42
CA GLU A 321 -7.17 13.89 21.72
C GLU A 321 -6.92 14.85 20.54
N GLY A 322 -6.31 14.39 19.45
CA GLY A 322 -6.01 15.22 18.28
C GLY A 322 -4.85 16.20 18.48
N LEU A 323 -3.90 15.85 19.35
CA LEU A 323 -2.72 16.67 19.67
C LEU A 323 -1.53 16.40 18.75
N ILE A 324 -1.53 15.28 18.03
CA ILE A 324 -0.47 14.91 17.06
C ILE A 324 -0.91 15.31 15.66
N LEU A 325 -0.06 16.08 14.97
CA LEU A 325 -0.23 16.49 13.57
C LEU A 325 0.40 15.47 12.60
N ALA A 326 1.61 15.02 12.93
CA ALA A 326 2.38 14.05 12.15
C ALA A 326 3.16 13.14 13.09
N CYS A 327 3.43 11.92 12.65
CA CYS A 327 4.20 10.93 13.40
C CYS A 327 5.03 10.10 12.43
N HIS A 328 6.29 9.88 12.77
CA HIS A 328 7.15 8.95 12.05
C HIS A 328 8.12 8.23 13.00
N ASP A 329 8.24 6.92 12.84
CA ASP A 329 9.11 6.09 13.65
C ASP A 329 10.61 6.26 13.33
N ARG A 330 11.48 5.87 14.28
CA ARG A 330 12.92 5.81 14.08
C ARG A 330 13.34 4.37 13.81
N SER A 331 13.84 4.14 12.60
CA SER A 331 14.30 2.84 12.11
C SER A 331 15.63 2.98 11.35
N ASP A 332 15.74 2.46 10.13
CA ASP A 332 17.00 2.39 9.39
C ASP A 332 17.52 3.79 9.02
N GLY A 333 18.79 4.04 9.29
CA GLY A 333 19.40 5.37 9.11
C GLY A 333 19.11 6.37 10.25
N GLY A 334 18.30 5.98 11.24
CA GLY A 334 18.14 6.69 12.50
C GLY A 334 17.31 7.97 12.41
N LEU A 335 17.45 8.84 13.41
CA LEU A 335 16.68 10.07 13.56
C LEU A 335 16.78 10.97 12.34
N LEU A 336 17.97 11.03 11.72
CA LEU A 336 18.18 11.92 10.59
C LEU A 336 17.35 11.50 9.37
N THR A 337 17.25 10.19 9.09
CA THR A 337 16.36 9.66 8.06
C THR A 337 14.91 9.99 8.38
N THR A 338 14.45 9.72 9.61
CA THR A 338 13.08 10.03 10.06
C THR A 338 12.73 11.49 9.78
N LEU A 339 13.59 12.43 10.18
CA LEU A 339 13.36 13.86 9.98
C LEU A 339 13.27 14.23 8.50
N VAL A 340 14.20 13.76 7.66
CA VAL A 340 14.19 14.13 6.24
C VAL A 340 13.03 13.47 5.49
N GLU A 341 12.63 12.24 5.84
CA GLU A 341 11.45 11.58 5.26
C GLU A 341 10.16 12.31 5.62
N MET A 342 10.02 12.80 6.85
CA MET A 342 8.94 13.70 7.25
C MET A 342 8.94 15.01 6.44
N ALA A 343 10.12 15.61 6.21
CA ALA A 343 10.27 16.80 5.38
C ALA A 343 9.95 16.55 3.90
N PHE A 344 10.26 15.36 3.37
CA PHE A 344 9.87 14.95 2.02
C PHE A 344 8.35 14.84 1.91
N ALA A 345 7.70 14.18 2.87
CA ALA A 345 6.26 13.97 2.90
C ALA A 345 5.46 15.27 3.07
N GLY A 346 5.93 16.19 3.93
CA GLY A 346 5.35 17.52 4.15
C GLY A 346 5.81 18.58 3.15
N HIS A 347 6.76 18.26 2.27
CA HIS A 347 7.37 19.16 1.29
C HIS A 347 7.81 20.50 1.89
N CYS A 348 8.55 20.45 3.00
CA CYS A 348 9.01 21.64 3.72
C CYS A 348 10.48 21.53 4.16
N GLY A 349 11.03 22.64 4.62
CA GLY A 349 12.32 22.68 5.30
C GLY A 349 12.21 22.37 6.79
N LEU A 350 13.37 22.27 7.45
CA LEU A 350 13.52 21.96 8.87
C LEU A 350 14.58 22.84 9.53
N ASP A 351 14.35 23.21 10.78
CA ASP A 351 15.33 23.83 11.67
C ASP A 351 15.42 23.00 12.96
N ILE A 352 16.51 22.24 13.11
CA ILE A 352 16.65 21.20 14.13
C ILE A 352 17.92 21.44 14.96
N ASP A 353 17.80 21.39 16.28
CA ASP A 353 18.91 21.37 17.23
C ASP A 353 18.97 20.04 18.00
N ILE A 354 20.10 19.35 17.90
CA ILE A 354 20.35 18.08 18.58
C ILE A 354 21.21 18.22 19.84
N GLU A 355 21.49 19.43 20.34
CA GLU A 355 22.33 19.64 21.54
C GLU A 355 21.84 18.81 22.75
N SER A 356 20.53 18.60 22.86
CA SER A 356 19.95 17.80 23.96
C SER A 356 20.16 16.28 23.86
N LEU A 357 20.67 15.78 22.73
CA LEU A 357 20.81 14.34 22.43
C LEU A 357 22.21 13.77 22.74
N GLY A 358 23.12 14.62 23.25
CA GLY A 358 24.48 14.24 23.64
C GLY A 358 25.57 14.89 22.80
N GLU A 359 26.83 14.61 23.15
CA GLU A 359 28.00 15.23 22.49
C GLU A 359 28.34 14.59 21.14
N ASP A 360 28.07 13.30 20.94
CA ASP A 360 28.34 12.59 19.69
C ASP A 360 27.19 12.75 18.68
N ALA A 361 27.34 13.72 17.78
CA ALA A 361 26.35 14.04 16.75
C ALA A 361 26.08 12.87 15.79
N LEU A 362 27.10 12.08 15.42
CA LEU A 362 26.91 10.93 14.52
C LEU A 362 26.05 9.87 15.23
N ALA A 363 26.36 9.56 16.48
CA ALA A 363 25.62 8.59 17.25
C ALA A 363 24.17 9.05 17.51
N ALA A 364 23.95 10.32 17.85
CA ALA A 364 22.61 10.87 18.08
C ALA A 364 21.73 10.81 16.82
N LEU A 365 22.29 11.09 15.65
CA LEU A 365 21.54 11.18 14.39
C LEU A 365 21.33 9.83 13.71
N PHE A 366 22.31 8.92 13.76
CA PHE A 366 22.29 7.66 13.00
C PHE A 366 22.08 6.40 13.86
N SER A 367 21.89 6.54 15.18
CA SER A 367 21.49 5.38 15.98
C SER A 367 20.07 4.94 15.62
N GLU A 368 19.92 3.63 15.47
CA GLU A 368 18.67 2.97 15.09
C GLU A 368 17.99 2.37 16.33
N GLU A 369 18.08 3.11 17.44
CA GLU A 369 17.33 2.81 18.65
C GLU A 369 15.83 3.04 18.40
N LEU A 370 14.96 2.32 19.11
CA LEU A 370 13.52 2.54 18.97
C LEU A 370 13.14 3.97 19.37
N GLY A 371 12.12 4.51 18.74
CA GLY A 371 11.63 5.86 19.00
C GLY A 371 10.75 6.38 17.88
N MET A 372 10.36 7.64 17.98
CA MET A 372 9.59 8.33 16.95
C MET A 372 9.67 9.84 17.12
N VAL A 373 9.40 10.56 16.04
CA VAL A 373 9.23 12.02 16.02
C VAL A 373 7.75 12.33 15.88
N LEU A 374 7.24 13.18 16.78
CA LEU A 374 5.90 13.73 16.72
C LEU A 374 5.97 15.20 16.29
N GLN A 375 5.10 15.61 15.38
CA GLN A 375 4.82 17.02 15.16
C GLN A 375 3.58 17.42 15.94
N VAL A 376 3.67 18.53 16.68
CA VAL A 376 2.57 19.08 17.48
C VAL A 376 2.45 20.57 17.26
N ARG A 377 1.27 21.14 17.52
CA ARG A 377 1.14 22.61 17.55
C ARG A 377 1.98 23.17 18.68
N HIS A 378 2.63 24.30 18.45
CA HIS A 378 3.44 24.96 19.48
C HIS A 378 2.62 25.33 20.72
N SER A 379 1.33 25.68 20.53
CA SER A 379 0.41 25.95 21.63
C SER A 379 0.11 24.76 22.53
N ASP A 380 0.30 23.54 22.00
CA ASP A 380 -0.07 22.28 22.64
C ASP A 380 1.19 21.53 23.16
N CYS A 381 2.38 22.06 22.89
CA CYS A 381 3.67 21.43 23.20
C CYS A 381 3.82 21.12 24.70
N ASP A 382 3.47 22.07 25.58
CA ASP A 382 3.53 21.88 27.04
C ASP A 382 2.60 20.75 27.51
N ASP A 383 1.40 20.64 26.93
CA ASP A 383 0.44 19.58 27.29
C ASP A 383 0.91 18.21 26.82
N VAL A 384 1.49 18.14 25.62
CA VAL A 384 2.07 16.91 25.07
C VAL A 384 3.28 16.46 25.90
N VAL A 385 4.21 17.37 26.19
CA VAL A 385 5.39 17.06 27.03
C VAL A 385 4.95 16.59 28.41
N LYS A 386 3.92 17.21 29.00
CA LYS A 386 3.36 16.78 30.28
C LYS A 386 2.74 15.39 30.21
N CYS A 387 1.99 15.06 29.16
CA CYS A 387 1.48 13.71 28.95
C CYS A 387 2.62 12.68 28.91
N LEU A 388 3.70 13.00 28.18
CA LEU A 388 4.90 12.16 28.13
C LEU A 388 5.60 12.07 29.50
N GLU A 389 5.67 13.15 30.27
CA GLU A 389 6.20 13.15 31.64
C GLU A 389 5.37 12.25 32.58
N ASP A 390 4.04 12.37 32.55
CA ASP A 390 3.11 11.56 33.35
C ASP A 390 3.19 10.07 32.98
N ALA A 391 3.47 9.76 31.70
CA ALA A 391 3.79 8.42 31.20
C ALA A 391 5.22 7.95 31.54
N GLY A 392 6.05 8.77 32.19
CA GLY A 392 7.43 8.45 32.55
C GLY A 392 8.40 8.43 31.36
N LEU A 393 8.08 9.17 30.30
CA LEU A 393 8.87 9.35 29.07
C LEU A 393 9.54 10.73 28.98
N GLY A 394 9.19 11.68 29.86
CA GLY A 394 9.66 13.07 29.77
C GLY A 394 11.20 13.24 29.70
N HIS A 395 11.97 12.50 30.50
CA HIS A 395 13.45 12.54 30.44
C HIS A 395 14.06 12.01 29.14
N HIS A 396 13.24 11.37 28.31
CA HIS A 396 13.60 10.76 27.04
C HIS A 396 12.81 11.38 25.89
N SER A 397 12.15 12.51 26.13
CA SER A 397 11.40 13.25 25.14
C SER A 397 12.08 14.60 24.92
N HIS A 398 12.41 14.91 23.67
CA HIS A 398 13.27 16.04 23.32
C HIS A 398 12.58 16.90 22.26
N VAL A 399 12.32 18.16 22.58
CA VAL A 399 11.91 19.15 21.58
C VAL A 399 13.14 19.46 20.72
N LEU A 400 13.05 19.13 19.44
CA LEU A 400 14.15 19.21 18.48
C LEU A 400 14.19 20.54 17.73
N GLY A 401 13.03 21.13 17.45
CA GLY A 401 12.91 22.33 16.60
C GLY A 401 11.60 22.35 15.84
N SER A 402 11.58 22.97 14.65
CA SER A 402 10.35 23.25 13.91
C SER A 402 10.52 23.05 12.40
N THR A 403 9.40 23.14 11.69
CA THR A 403 9.40 23.24 10.22
C THR A 403 9.80 24.64 9.75
N ARG A 404 10.12 24.76 8.46
CA ARG A 404 10.40 26.02 7.78
C ARG A 404 9.54 26.18 6.53
N ASP A 405 9.27 27.43 6.17
CA ASP A 405 8.53 27.79 4.94
C ASP A 405 9.38 27.68 3.66
N ASP A 406 10.71 27.70 3.79
CA ASP A 406 11.64 27.45 2.68
C ASP A 406 12.04 25.97 2.63
N GLU A 407 12.76 25.56 1.59
CA GLU A 407 13.22 24.17 1.44
C GLU A 407 14.49 23.85 2.25
N ALA A 408 14.98 24.76 3.09
CA ALA A 408 16.25 24.53 3.79
C ALA A 408 16.08 23.48 4.89
N VAL A 409 16.92 22.45 4.88
CA VAL A 409 17.05 21.47 5.98
C VAL A 409 18.33 21.81 6.72
N VAL A 410 18.17 22.38 7.91
CA VAL A 410 19.25 22.84 8.78
C VAL A 410 19.26 21.99 10.04
N ILE A 411 20.37 21.27 10.25
CA ILE A 411 20.61 20.49 11.47
C ILE A 411 21.81 21.07 12.18
N CYS A 412 21.61 21.48 13.43
CA CYS A 412 22.60 22.10 14.29
C CYS A 412 22.82 21.28 15.57
N GLN A 413 23.99 21.47 16.18
CA GLN A 413 24.26 21.11 17.56
C GLN A 413 24.69 22.39 18.28
N GLY A 414 23.73 23.03 18.96
CA GLY A 414 23.89 24.38 19.49
C GLY A 414 24.24 25.37 18.38
N LYS A 415 25.48 25.89 18.40
CA LYS A 415 25.94 26.88 17.39
C LYS A 415 26.61 26.28 16.16
N GLN A 416 26.85 24.97 16.14
CA GLN A 416 27.53 24.31 15.04
C GLN A 416 26.50 23.76 14.06
N THR A 417 26.52 24.24 12.82
CA THR A 417 25.76 23.64 11.71
C THR A 417 26.45 22.36 11.25
N LEU A 418 25.70 21.25 11.27
CA LEU A 418 26.15 19.92 10.87
C LEU A 418 25.70 19.58 9.44
N VAL A 419 24.47 19.99 9.10
CA VAL A 419 23.87 19.82 7.76
C VAL A 419 23.15 21.12 7.40
N GLU A 420 23.35 21.58 6.17
CA GLU A 420 22.59 22.67 5.56
C GLU A 420 22.47 22.36 4.06
N ARG A 421 21.30 21.86 3.66
CA ARG A 421 20.99 21.46 2.27
C ARG A 421 19.54 21.82 1.92
N SER A 422 19.19 21.78 0.64
CA SER A 422 17.77 21.81 0.26
C SER A 422 17.13 20.44 0.44
N ARG A 423 15.85 20.43 0.83
CA ARG A 423 14.98 19.24 0.85
C ARG A 423 14.99 18.56 -0.52
N GLY A 424 14.92 19.33 -1.61
CA GLY A 424 14.97 18.84 -2.99
C GLY A 424 16.21 18.00 -3.30
N GLU A 425 17.39 18.50 -2.94
CA GLU A 425 18.64 17.76 -3.11
C GLU A 425 18.65 16.46 -2.30
N LEU A 426 18.26 16.51 -1.03
CA LEU A 426 18.22 15.33 -0.16
C LEU A 426 17.24 14.27 -0.68
N GLN A 427 16.05 14.68 -1.14
CA GLN A 427 15.05 13.76 -1.69
C GLN A 427 15.49 13.16 -3.02
N GLN A 428 16.22 13.90 -3.86
CA GLN A 428 16.83 13.34 -5.07
C GLN A 428 17.87 12.28 -4.72
N ILE A 429 18.75 12.55 -3.76
CA ILE A 429 19.75 11.57 -3.29
C ILE A 429 19.06 10.29 -2.79
N TRP A 430 18.02 10.43 -1.96
CA TRP A 430 17.21 9.32 -1.46
C TRP A 430 16.48 8.57 -2.58
N SER A 431 16.19 9.24 -3.69
CA SER A 431 15.46 8.65 -4.83
C SER A 431 16.35 8.08 -5.94
N GLU A 432 17.68 8.18 -5.84
CA GLU A 432 18.59 7.63 -6.85
C GLU A 432 18.41 6.11 -7.00
N THR A 433 18.21 5.37 -5.91
CA THR A 433 17.97 3.92 -6.00
C THR A 433 16.71 3.59 -6.80
N THR A 434 15.59 4.27 -6.55
CA THR A 434 14.35 4.02 -7.31
C THR A 434 14.45 4.50 -8.75
N LEU A 435 15.22 5.56 -9.03
CA LEU A 435 15.51 6.00 -10.39
C LEU A 435 16.26 4.91 -11.16
N GLU A 436 17.36 4.38 -10.59
CA GLU A 436 18.17 3.36 -11.25
C GLU A 436 17.38 2.06 -11.47
N MET A 437 16.65 1.60 -10.44
CA MET A 437 15.83 0.39 -10.55
C MET A 437 14.75 0.52 -11.63
N GLN A 438 14.04 1.65 -11.68
CA GLN A 438 13.04 1.89 -12.71
C GLN A 438 13.67 2.09 -14.09
N SER A 439 14.82 2.76 -14.20
CA SER A 439 15.51 2.94 -15.48
C SER A 439 16.01 1.63 -16.09
N LEU A 440 16.39 0.67 -15.24
CA LEU A 440 16.81 -0.67 -15.66
C LEU A 440 15.63 -1.60 -16.02
N ARG A 441 14.48 -1.42 -15.36
CA ARG A 441 13.31 -2.31 -15.48
C ARG A 441 12.27 -1.81 -16.48
N ASP A 442 12.02 -0.50 -16.50
CA ASP A 442 10.90 0.17 -17.15
C ASP A 442 11.38 1.06 -18.31
N ASN A 443 10.53 1.97 -18.81
CA ASN A 443 10.97 3.00 -19.74
C ASN A 443 11.83 4.07 -19.01
N PRO A 444 13.14 4.20 -19.33
CA PRO A 444 14.04 5.11 -18.62
C PRO A 444 13.66 6.58 -18.76
N ALA A 445 12.96 6.98 -19.82
CA ALA A 445 12.46 8.35 -19.95
C ALA A 445 11.37 8.65 -18.90
N CYS A 446 10.49 7.69 -18.61
CA CYS A 446 9.48 7.85 -17.56
C CYS A 446 10.14 7.92 -16.18
N ALA A 447 11.11 7.04 -15.88
CA ALA A 447 11.86 7.08 -14.64
C ALA A 447 12.57 8.44 -14.43
N GLN A 448 13.16 9.00 -15.49
CA GLN A 448 13.81 10.31 -15.44
C GLN A 448 12.81 11.47 -15.27
N GLU A 449 11.63 11.41 -15.90
CA GLU A 449 10.57 12.40 -15.72
C GLU A 449 10.07 12.43 -14.27
N GLU A 450 9.83 11.26 -13.66
CA GLU A 450 9.43 11.16 -12.25
C GLU A 450 10.52 11.69 -11.30
N PHE A 451 11.78 11.34 -11.53
CA PHE A 451 12.88 11.83 -10.72
C PHE A 451 13.09 13.34 -10.83
N ALA A 452 12.89 13.91 -12.02
CA ALA A 452 13.01 15.35 -12.25
C ALA A 452 11.91 16.15 -11.52
N GLN A 453 10.75 15.53 -11.24
CA GLN A 453 9.63 16.17 -10.55
C GLN A 453 9.96 16.55 -9.10
N ILE A 454 10.90 15.87 -8.44
CA ILE A 454 11.26 16.07 -7.02
C ILE A 454 11.70 17.52 -6.69
N VAL A 455 12.27 18.21 -7.67
CA VAL A 455 12.77 19.60 -7.55
C VAL A 455 11.98 20.58 -8.41
N ALA A 456 10.86 20.13 -8.99
CA ALA A 456 9.94 21.02 -9.67
C ALA A 456 9.14 21.83 -8.66
N ASP A 457 8.68 23.01 -9.07
CA ASP A 457 7.69 23.80 -8.34
C ASP A 457 6.33 23.08 -8.46
N ASP A 458 6.07 22.18 -7.52
CA ASP A 458 4.93 21.27 -7.53
C ASP A 458 4.06 21.51 -6.28
N PRO A 459 2.82 22.01 -6.41
CA PRO A 459 1.95 22.25 -5.26
C PRO A 459 1.37 20.95 -4.65
N GLY A 460 1.63 19.79 -5.24
CA GLY A 460 1.07 18.51 -4.85
C GLY A 460 -0.39 18.32 -5.27
N LEU A 461 -0.96 17.16 -4.95
CA LEU A 461 -2.37 16.86 -5.18
C LEU A 461 -3.26 17.94 -4.52
N SER A 462 -4.33 18.31 -5.21
CA SER A 462 -5.31 19.28 -4.73
C SER A 462 -6.73 18.87 -5.11
N ALA A 463 -7.75 19.56 -4.59
CA ALA A 463 -9.12 19.39 -5.05
C ALA A 463 -9.81 20.74 -5.23
N SER A 464 -10.55 20.88 -6.33
CA SER A 464 -11.42 22.01 -6.65
C SER A 464 -12.70 21.45 -7.26
N LEU A 465 -13.81 21.52 -6.54
CA LEU A 465 -15.07 20.88 -6.92
C LEU A 465 -16.08 21.92 -7.41
N SER A 466 -16.80 21.61 -8.48
CA SER A 466 -17.92 22.43 -8.99
C SER A 466 -19.26 22.11 -8.34
N PHE A 467 -19.26 21.23 -7.35
CA PHE A 467 -20.42 20.75 -6.61
C PHE A 467 -20.02 20.46 -5.15
N ASP A 468 -21.02 20.28 -4.29
CA ASP A 468 -20.83 19.83 -2.91
C ASP A 468 -20.81 18.29 -2.86
N PRO A 469 -19.69 17.65 -2.45
CA PRO A 469 -19.59 16.19 -2.41
C PRO A 469 -20.56 15.52 -1.42
N GLU A 470 -20.98 16.26 -0.38
CA GLU A 470 -21.92 15.76 0.64
C GLU A 470 -23.39 15.89 0.19
N GLU A 471 -23.66 16.60 -0.92
CA GLU A 471 -25.01 16.72 -1.47
C GLU A 471 -25.47 15.37 -2.07
N ASP A 472 -26.34 14.67 -1.34
CA ASP A 472 -26.99 13.47 -1.85
C ASP A 472 -28.17 13.79 -2.78
N ILE A 473 -27.85 14.07 -4.05
CA ILE A 473 -28.85 14.30 -5.10
C ILE A 473 -29.73 13.07 -5.41
N ALA A 474 -29.32 11.87 -4.98
CA ALA A 474 -30.08 10.64 -5.18
C ALA A 474 -31.12 10.40 -4.07
N ALA A 475 -31.00 11.09 -2.93
CA ALA A 475 -31.88 10.96 -1.77
C ALA A 475 -33.39 11.01 -2.10
N PRO A 476 -33.90 11.90 -2.97
CA PRO A 476 -35.33 11.96 -3.31
C PRO A 476 -35.87 10.67 -3.97
N TYR A 477 -34.99 9.82 -4.48
CA TYR A 477 -35.34 8.66 -5.27
C TYR A 477 -35.16 7.32 -4.52
N LEU A 478 -34.44 7.32 -3.39
CA LEU A 478 -34.10 6.11 -2.62
C LEU A 478 -35.34 5.37 -2.11
N GLU A 479 -36.43 6.08 -1.81
CA GLU A 479 -37.69 5.51 -1.33
C GLU A 479 -38.70 5.18 -2.44
N ILE A 480 -38.44 5.56 -3.70
CA ILE A 480 -39.37 5.37 -4.82
C ILE A 480 -39.20 3.97 -5.41
N SER A 481 -37.99 3.66 -5.86
CA SER A 481 -37.64 2.36 -6.43
C SER A 481 -36.13 2.18 -6.39
N ARG A 482 -35.69 0.92 -6.43
CA ARG A 482 -34.28 0.55 -6.58
C ARG A 482 -34.11 -0.12 -7.94
N PRO A 483 -33.73 0.63 -8.99
CA PRO A 483 -33.52 0.06 -10.31
C PRO A 483 -32.46 -1.05 -10.27
N ARG A 484 -32.67 -2.12 -11.04
CA ARG A 484 -31.70 -3.21 -11.13
C ARG A 484 -30.47 -2.76 -11.93
N MET A 485 -29.30 -2.98 -11.34
CA MET A 485 -28.00 -2.67 -11.90
C MET A 485 -27.20 -3.97 -12.10
N ALA A 486 -26.82 -4.27 -13.34
CA ALA A 486 -25.99 -5.42 -13.64
C ALA A 486 -24.53 -5.10 -13.30
N ILE A 487 -24.02 -5.69 -12.22
CA ILE A 487 -22.60 -5.64 -11.86
C ILE A 487 -21.91 -6.76 -12.64
N LEU A 488 -21.46 -6.41 -13.84
CA LEU A 488 -20.97 -7.38 -14.81
C LEU A 488 -19.52 -7.77 -14.50
N ARG A 489 -19.27 -9.08 -14.48
CA ARG A 489 -17.93 -9.65 -14.31
C ARG A 489 -17.66 -10.87 -15.18
N GLU A 490 -16.38 -11.10 -15.43
CA GLU A 490 -15.82 -12.28 -16.08
C GLU A 490 -14.77 -12.93 -15.15
N GLN A 491 -14.35 -14.16 -15.43
CA GLN A 491 -13.26 -14.82 -14.71
C GLN A 491 -11.99 -13.93 -14.69
N GLY A 492 -11.51 -13.59 -13.49
CA GLY A 492 -10.35 -12.71 -13.27
C GLY A 492 -10.69 -11.24 -13.02
N VAL A 493 -11.95 -10.83 -13.17
CA VAL A 493 -12.45 -9.55 -12.62
C VAL A 493 -12.38 -9.59 -11.09
N ASN A 494 -11.99 -8.47 -10.47
CA ASN A 494 -11.74 -8.42 -9.02
C ASN A 494 -12.31 -7.18 -8.31
N GLY A 495 -12.73 -6.13 -9.04
CA GLY A 495 -13.28 -4.89 -8.46
C GLY A 495 -14.81 -4.82 -8.40
N GLN A 496 -15.50 -5.96 -8.49
CA GLN A 496 -16.97 -5.99 -8.56
C GLN A 496 -17.66 -5.66 -7.23
N GLN A 497 -17.01 -5.87 -6.09
CA GLN A 497 -17.65 -5.72 -4.77
C GLN A 497 -17.80 -4.25 -4.39
N GLU A 498 -16.72 -3.48 -4.51
CA GLU A 498 -16.75 -2.02 -4.30
C GLU A 498 -17.65 -1.32 -5.34
N MET A 499 -17.66 -1.81 -6.58
CA MET A 499 -18.57 -1.32 -7.62
C MET A 499 -20.04 -1.56 -7.25
N ALA A 500 -20.37 -2.78 -6.81
CA ALA A 500 -21.71 -3.12 -6.35
C ALA A 500 -22.13 -2.23 -5.18
N TYR A 501 -21.24 -2.02 -4.21
CA TYR A 501 -21.51 -1.18 -3.06
C TYR A 501 -21.73 0.29 -3.45
N ALA A 502 -20.93 0.85 -4.36
CA ALA A 502 -21.10 2.23 -4.84
C ALA A 502 -22.50 2.46 -5.46
N PHE A 503 -22.95 1.56 -6.33
CA PHE A 503 -24.30 1.61 -6.89
C PHE A 503 -25.38 1.32 -5.83
N HIS A 504 -25.13 0.41 -4.90
CA HIS A 504 -26.05 0.14 -3.79
C HIS A 504 -26.26 1.40 -2.92
N LYS A 505 -25.18 2.10 -2.56
CA LYS A 505 -25.22 3.36 -1.79
C LYS A 505 -25.97 4.45 -2.55
N ALA A 506 -25.83 4.51 -3.87
CA ALA A 506 -26.61 5.42 -4.72
C ALA A 506 -28.08 5.01 -4.92
N GLY A 507 -28.54 3.88 -4.38
CA GLY A 507 -29.95 3.47 -4.40
C GLY A 507 -30.34 2.43 -5.44
N PHE A 508 -29.39 1.71 -6.02
CA PHE A 508 -29.67 0.62 -6.96
C PHE A 508 -29.82 -0.74 -6.26
N GLU A 509 -30.53 -1.68 -6.91
CA GLU A 509 -30.41 -3.10 -6.61
C GLU A 509 -29.23 -3.65 -7.42
N ALA A 510 -28.06 -3.73 -6.79
CA ALA A 510 -26.85 -4.28 -7.41
C ALA A 510 -26.95 -5.81 -7.52
N VAL A 511 -26.87 -6.34 -8.73
CA VAL A 511 -26.97 -7.78 -9.01
C VAL A 511 -25.65 -8.28 -9.55
N ASP A 512 -25.07 -9.31 -8.94
CA ASP A 512 -23.90 -10.01 -9.47
C ASP A 512 -24.27 -10.72 -10.78
N VAL A 513 -23.71 -10.27 -11.90
CA VAL A 513 -23.93 -10.88 -13.22
C VAL A 513 -22.60 -11.36 -13.76
N HIS A 514 -22.36 -12.66 -13.65
CA HIS A 514 -21.23 -13.29 -14.31
C HIS A 514 -21.57 -13.50 -15.80
N MET A 515 -20.58 -13.38 -16.68
CA MET A 515 -20.73 -13.80 -18.08
C MET A 515 -21.32 -15.22 -18.28
N SER A 516 -21.15 -16.17 -17.35
CA SER A 516 -21.85 -17.48 -17.37
C SER A 516 -23.34 -17.31 -17.40
N ASP A 517 -23.86 -16.43 -16.55
CA ASP A 517 -25.28 -16.23 -16.36
C ASP A 517 -25.95 -15.73 -17.65
N ILE A 518 -25.23 -14.90 -18.43
CA ILE A 518 -25.69 -14.41 -19.74
C ILE A 518 -25.56 -15.51 -20.81
N LEU A 519 -24.45 -16.24 -20.82
CA LEU A 519 -24.17 -17.25 -21.83
C LEU A 519 -25.14 -18.43 -21.74
N ASP A 520 -25.41 -18.93 -20.53
CA ASP A 520 -26.37 -20.01 -20.29
C ASP A 520 -27.84 -19.56 -20.35
N GLY A 521 -28.09 -18.25 -20.19
CA GLY A 521 -29.39 -17.60 -20.30
C GLY A 521 -30.19 -17.60 -19.00
N SER A 522 -29.53 -17.83 -17.85
CA SER A 522 -30.11 -17.62 -16.52
C SER A 522 -30.37 -16.14 -16.21
N VAL A 523 -29.66 -15.22 -16.87
CA VAL A 523 -29.85 -13.77 -16.79
C VAL A 523 -30.10 -13.17 -18.18
N SER A 524 -31.04 -12.21 -18.24
CA SER A 524 -31.30 -11.38 -19.42
C SER A 524 -30.97 -9.91 -19.14
N LEU A 525 -30.21 -9.26 -20.02
CA LEU A 525 -29.90 -7.84 -19.90
C LEU A 525 -31.13 -6.92 -20.05
N GLU A 526 -32.24 -7.43 -20.60
CA GLU A 526 -33.51 -6.68 -20.69
C GLU A 526 -34.06 -6.26 -19.32
N ASP A 527 -33.76 -7.02 -18.26
CA ASP A 527 -34.26 -6.78 -16.91
C ASP A 527 -33.58 -5.61 -16.18
N PHE A 528 -32.56 -5.00 -16.80
CA PHE A 528 -31.71 -4.00 -16.18
C PHE A 528 -31.90 -2.61 -16.79
N LYS A 529 -31.74 -1.58 -15.95
CA LYS A 529 -31.67 -0.17 -16.37
C LYS A 529 -30.24 0.31 -16.57
N GLY A 530 -29.29 -0.29 -15.86
CA GLY A 530 -27.88 0.00 -15.99
C GLY A 530 -27.03 -1.26 -16.01
N LEU A 531 -25.89 -1.17 -16.69
CA LEU A 531 -24.86 -2.19 -16.73
C LEU A 531 -23.50 -1.55 -16.42
N VAL A 532 -22.71 -2.17 -15.56
CA VAL A 532 -21.33 -1.76 -15.32
C VAL A 532 -20.39 -2.91 -15.56
N ALA A 533 -19.44 -2.74 -16.48
CA ALA A 533 -18.33 -3.65 -16.65
C ALA A 533 -17.22 -3.28 -15.66
N CYS A 534 -16.94 -4.19 -14.71
CA CYS A 534 -16.04 -3.94 -13.59
C CYS A 534 -14.56 -4.10 -13.97
N GLY A 535 -13.67 -3.55 -13.14
CA GLY A 535 -12.22 -3.67 -13.32
C GLY A 535 -11.62 -4.99 -12.82
N GLY A 536 -10.42 -5.31 -13.30
CA GLY A 536 -9.64 -6.48 -12.89
C GLY A 536 -8.72 -6.97 -14.00
N PHE A 537 -8.46 -8.28 -14.03
CA PHE A 537 -7.57 -8.93 -14.99
C PHE A 537 -8.31 -10.10 -15.64
N SER A 538 -9.38 -9.81 -16.40
CA SER A 538 -10.14 -10.88 -17.06
C SER A 538 -9.22 -11.72 -17.95
N TYR A 539 -9.26 -13.05 -17.76
CA TYR A 539 -8.32 -13.99 -18.40
C TYR A 539 -6.81 -13.68 -18.17
N GLY A 540 -6.48 -12.93 -17.13
CA GLY A 540 -5.10 -12.48 -16.88
C GLY A 540 -4.56 -11.52 -17.93
N ASP A 541 -5.43 -10.81 -18.64
CA ASP A 541 -5.13 -9.92 -19.77
C ASP A 541 -4.37 -10.58 -20.94
N VAL A 542 -4.39 -11.91 -20.99
CA VAL A 542 -3.80 -12.67 -22.10
C VAL A 542 -4.57 -12.36 -23.39
N LEU A 543 -3.84 -12.17 -24.49
CA LEU A 543 -4.35 -11.69 -25.80
C LEU A 543 -4.71 -10.19 -25.84
N GLY A 544 -4.36 -9.42 -24.80
CA GLY A 544 -4.67 -8.01 -24.61
C GLY A 544 -5.74 -7.80 -23.54
N ALA A 545 -5.62 -6.76 -22.73
CA ALA A 545 -6.53 -6.52 -21.63
C ALA A 545 -7.97 -6.24 -22.13
N GLY A 546 -8.95 -6.91 -21.52
CA GLY A 546 -10.36 -6.87 -21.93
C GLY A 546 -10.70 -7.55 -23.26
N GLU A 547 -9.72 -8.04 -24.03
CA GLU A 547 -9.92 -8.64 -25.36
C GLU A 547 -10.61 -10.01 -25.28
N GLY A 548 -10.18 -10.87 -24.36
CA GLY A 548 -10.80 -12.19 -24.16
C GLY A 548 -12.28 -12.07 -23.79
N TRP A 549 -12.60 -11.14 -22.91
CA TRP A 549 -13.97 -10.84 -22.48
C TRP A 549 -14.81 -10.23 -23.61
N ALA A 550 -14.29 -9.24 -24.33
CA ALA A 550 -14.98 -8.66 -25.48
C ALA A 550 -15.26 -9.71 -26.57
N LYS A 551 -14.27 -10.52 -26.92
CA LYS A 551 -14.40 -11.55 -27.95
C LYS A 551 -15.33 -12.70 -27.53
N SER A 552 -15.39 -13.03 -26.23
CA SER A 552 -16.37 -14.02 -25.73
C SER A 552 -17.81 -13.53 -25.95
N ILE A 553 -18.06 -12.22 -25.79
CA ILE A 553 -19.35 -11.59 -26.12
C ILE A 553 -19.60 -11.64 -27.63
N LEU A 554 -18.66 -11.17 -28.44
CA LEU A 554 -18.82 -11.00 -29.89
C LEU A 554 -18.98 -12.31 -30.66
N PHE A 555 -18.32 -13.38 -30.22
CA PHE A 555 -18.31 -14.67 -30.90
C PHE A 555 -19.40 -15.64 -30.42
N HIS A 556 -20.18 -15.25 -29.42
CA HIS A 556 -21.33 -16.02 -28.96
C HIS A 556 -22.62 -15.24 -29.27
N SER A 557 -23.48 -15.81 -30.13
CA SER A 557 -24.62 -15.08 -30.71
C SER A 557 -25.57 -14.51 -29.66
N ARG A 558 -25.93 -15.31 -28.63
CA ARG A 558 -26.83 -14.86 -27.56
C ARG A 558 -26.30 -13.63 -26.83
N SER A 559 -25.02 -13.64 -26.43
CA SER A 559 -24.44 -12.51 -25.69
C SER A 559 -24.32 -11.30 -26.61
N ARG A 560 -23.83 -11.48 -27.83
CA ARG A 560 -23.78 -10.40 -28.83
C ARG A 560 -25.13 -9.71 -28.98
N ASP A 561 -26.19 -10.48 -29.19
CA ASP A 561 -27.55 -9.96 -29.38
C ASP A 561 -28.08 -9.26 -28.12
N GLN A 562 -27.86 -9.82 -26.92
CA GLN A 562 -28.28 -9.19 -25.66
C GLN A 562 -27.57 -7.86 -25.39
N PHE A 563 -26.25 -7.79 -25.60
CA PHE A 563 -25.49 -6.56 -25.39
C PHE A 563 -25.90 -5.49 -26.40
N GLN A 564 -26.01 -5.85 -27.69
CA GLN A 564 -26.46 -4.91 -28.72
C GLN A 564 -27.86 -4.37 -28.40
N ALA A 565 -28.82 -5.24 -28.09
CA ALA A 565 -30.17 -4.83 -27.72
C ALA A 565 -30.20 -3.94 -26.47
N PHE A 566 -29.31 -4.19 -25.50
CA PHE A 566 -29.17 -3.36 -24.31
C PHE A 566 -28.69 -1.93 -24.64
N PHE A 567 -27.67 -1.79 -25.50
CA PHE A 567 -27.12 -0.48 -25.86
C PHE A 567 -28.03 0.33 -26.80
N GLU A 568 -28.85 -0.34 -27.61
CA GLU A 568 -29.81 0.30 -28.52
C GLU A 568 -31.06 0.87 -27.81
N ARG A 569 -31.37 0.41 -26.59
CA ARG A 569 -32.47 0.97 -25.80
C ARG A 569 -32.15 2.41 -25.40
N GLU A 570 -33.13 3.31 -25.47
CA GLU A 570 -32.96 4.73 -25.07
C GLU A 570 -33.07 4.94 -23.54
N ASP A 571 -33.50 3.91 -22.81
CA ASP A 571 -33.77 3.95 -21.36
C ASP A 571 -32.71 3.23 -20.51
N THR A 572 -31.54 2.96 -21.11
CA THR A 572 -30.40 2.31 -20.47
C THR A 572 -29.18 3.22 -20.38
N PHE A 573 -28.32 2.94 -19.39
CA PHE A 573 -26.99 3.50 -19.31
C PHE A 573 -25.92 2.42 -19.09
N SER A 574 -24.66 2.75 -19.36
CA SER A 574 -23.54 1.86 -19.09
C SER A 574 -22.28 2.57 -18.62
N LEU A 575 -21.54 1.87 -17.76
CA LEU A 575 -20.24 2.30 -17.26
C LEU A 575 -19.21 1.20 -17.52
N GLY A 576 -18.02 1.54 -18.01
CA GLY A 576 -16.88 0.63 -18.06
C GLY A 576 -15.72 1.21 -17.29
N ILE A 577 -15.24 0.49 -16.27
CA ILE A 577 -14.09 0.92 -15.46
C ILE A 577 -12.89 0.01 -15.71
N CYS A 578 -11.72 0.58 -16.00
CA CYS A 578 -10.46 -0.13 -16.19
C CYS A 578 -10.58 -1.32 -17.17
N ASN A 579 -10.62 -2.57 -16.68
CA ASN A 579 -10.83 -3.75 -17.53
C ASN A 579 -12.19 -3.75 -18.25
N GLY A 580 -13.23 -3.20 -17.62
CA GLY A 580 -14.50 -2.94 -18.28
C GLY A 580 -14.44 -1.82 -19.31
N CYS A 581 -13.61 -0.79 -19.10
CA CYS A 581 -13.34 0.24 -20.12
C CYS A 581 -12.69 -0.37 -21.35
N GLN A 582 -11.66 -1.19 -21.16
CA GLN A 582 -10.98 -1.94 -22.21
C GLN A 582 -11.95 -2.87 -22.96
N MET A 583 -12.75 -3.65 -22.22
CA MET A 583 -13.75 -4.55 -22.81
C MET A 583 -14.78 -3.79 -23.66
N LEU A 584 -15.39 -2.73 -23.12
CA LEU A 584 -16.37 -1.92 -23.86
C LEU A 584 -15.75 -1.24 -25.09
N SER A 585 -14.50 -0.79 -25.00
CA SER A 585 -13.78 -0.23 -26.16
C SER A 585 -13.60 -1.25 -27.31
N ASN A 586 -13.47 -2.53 -26.97
CA ASN A 586 -13.30 -3.62 -27.94
C ASN A 586 -14.64 -4.12 -28.52
N ILE A 587 -15.78 -3.85 -27.87
CA ILE A 587 -17.12 -4.13 -28.41
C ILE A 587 -17.86 -2.88 -28.91
N LYS A 588 -17.15 -1.77 -29.14
CA LYS A 588 -17.75 -0.51 -29.60
C LYS A 588 -18.59 -0.60 -30.88
N GLU A 589 -18.45 -1.67 -31.68
CA GLU A 589 -19.33 -1.96 -32.82
C GLU A 589 -20.79 -2.23 -32.43
N LEU A 590 -21.03 -2.59 -31.16
CA LEU A 590 -22.37 -2.82 -30.60
C LEU A 590 -22.93 -1.57 -29.89
N ILE A 591 -22.13 -0.50 -29.73
CA ILE A 591 -22.46 0.68 -28.93
C ILE A 591 -22.72 1.87 -29.86
N PRO A 592 -23.97 2.37 -29.97
CA PRO A 592 -24.26 3.57 -30.75
C PRO A 592 -23.42 4.77 -30.30
N GLY A 593 -22.86 5.51 -31.26
CA GLY A 593 -22.09 6.72 -30.96
C GLY A 593 -20.74 6.48 -30.26
N ALA A 594 -20.15 5.28 -30.34
CA ALA A 594 -18.84 4.96 -29.76
C ALA A 594 -17.72 4.77 -30.82
N GLY A 595 -17.99 5.07 -32.09
CA GLY A 595 -17.07 4.79 -33.20
C GLY A 595 -15.71 5.50 -33.09
N HIS A 596 -15.66 6.63 -32.38
CA HIS A 596 -14.44 7.42 -32.13
C HIS A 596 -13.55 6.89 -31.01
N TRP A 597 -14.00 5.90 -30.22
CA TRP A 597 -13.22 5.45 -29.08
C TRP A 597 -11.87 4.83 -29.48
N PRO A 598 -10.81 5.04 -28.67
CA PRO A 598 -9.50 4.44 -28.89
C PRO A 598 -9.51 2.94 -28.56
N HIS A 599 -8.40 2.27 -28.82
CA HIS A 599 -8.04 1.05 -28.10
C HIS A 599 -7.17 1.43 -26.90
N PHE A 600 -7.23 0.65 -25.83
CA PHE A 600 -6.35 0.84 -24.67
C PHE A 600 -5.25 -0.21 -24.70
N VAL A 601 -3.99 0.24 -24.64
CA VAL A 601 -2.80 -0.60 -24.83
C VAL A 601 -1.80 -0.37 -23.70
N ARG A 602 -0.70 -1.12 -23.72
CA ARG A 602 0.41 -1.03 -22.76
C ARG A 602 0.81 0.43 -22.47
N ASN A 603 0.97 0.73 -21.19
CA ASN A 603 1.43 2.03 -20.71
C ASN A 603 2.79 2.41 -21.35
N ARG A 604 3.04 3.71 -21.54
CA ARG A 604 4.35 4.22 -22.01
C ARG A 604 5.50 3.85 -21.07
N SER A 605 5.23 3.68 -19.78
CA SER A 605 6.23 3.22 -18.80
C SER A 605 6.65 1.76 -19.01
N GLU A 606 5.92 0.98 -19.82
CA GLU A 606 6.05 -0.48 -19.94
C GLU A 606 5.74 -1.25 -18.65
N GLN A 607 5.16 -0.57 -17.65
CA GLN A 607 4.94 -1.08 -16.31
C GLN A 607 3.47 -0.93 -15.86
N PHE A 608 3.04 -1.76 -14.90
CA PHE A 608 1.78 -1.54 -14.19
C PHE A 608 1.89 -0.31 -13.30
N GLU A 609 0.87 0.56 -13.35
CA GLU A 609 0.82 1.79 -12.57
C GLU A 609 -0.33 1.75 -11.56
N SER A 610 0.04 1.69 -10.29
CA SER A 610 -0.82 1.93 -9.13
C SER A 610 -0.53 3.32 -8.59
N ARG A 611 -1.37 4.29 -8.93
CA ARG A 611 -1.13 5.72 -8.68
C ARG A 611 -2.38 6.40 -8.13
N VAL A 612 -2.17 7.54 -7.49
CA VAL A 612 -3.22 8.54 -7.26
C VAL A 612 -2.89 9.67 -8.21
N ALA A 613 -3.77 9.93 -9.17
CA ALA A 613 -3.54 10.91 -10.22
C ALA A 613 -4.58 12.01 -10.16
N MET A 614 -4.17 13.23 -10.50
CA MET A 614 -5.10 14.34 -10.69
C MET A 614 -5.84 14.20 -12.01
N VAL A 615 -7.15 14.41 -11.98
CA VAL A 615 -7.99 14.45 -13.18
C VAL A 615 -8.88 15.67 -13.20
N GLU A 616 -9.20 16.15 -14.39
CA GLU A 616 -10.21 17.17 -14.67
C GLU A 616 -11.41 16.54 -15.37
N VAL A 617 -12.61 16.82 -14.86
CA VAL A 617 -13.88 16.43 -15.50
C VAL A 617 -14.25 17.45 -16.57
N LEU A 618 -14.35 17.02 -17.82
CA LEU A 618 -14.63 17.89 -18.96
C LEU A 618 -16.14 17.99 -19.25
N ASP A 619 -16.52 19.09 -19.89
CA ASP A 619 -17.86 19.22 -20.46
C ASP A 619 -18.05 18.19 -21.58
N SER A 620 -19.05 17.31 -21.40
CA SER A 620 -19.33 16.19 -22.29
C SER A 620 -20.78 15.73 -22.12
N PRO A 621 -21.33 14.95 -23.08
CA PRO A 621 -22.68 14.40 -22.96
C PRO A 621 -22.89 13.42 -21.79
N SER A 622 -21.82 12.95 -21.13
CA SER A 622 -21.87 11.88 -20.14
C SER A 622 -22.90 12.18 -19.03
N ILE A 623 -23.95 11.37 -18.98
CA ILE A 623 -25.00 11.50 -17.95
C ILE A 623 -24.46 11.26 -16.53
N LEU A 624 -23.38 10.48 -16.43
CA LEU A 624 -22.79 10.06 -15.15
C LEU A 624 -21.94 11.17 -14.54
N LEU A 625 -21.46 12.12 -15.35
CA LEU A 625 -20.59 13.22 -14.92
C LEU A 625 -21.32 14.57 -14.91
N GLN A 626 -22.65 14.57 -14.98
CA GLN A 626 -23.46 15.77 -14.91
C GLN A 626 -23.17 16.56 -13.61
N GLY A 627 -22.96 17.86 -13.73
CA GLY A 627 -22.73 18.75 -12.59
C GLY A 627 -21.32 18.66 -12.01
N MET A 628 -20.46 17.79 -12.54
CA MET A 628 -19.06 17.65 -12.11
C MET A 628 -18.08 18.42 -13.02
N GLN A 629 -18.55 18.99 -14.13
CA GLN A 629 -17.72 19.69 -15.12
C GLN A 629 -16.85 20.77 -14.47
N GLY A 630 -15.57 20.82 -14.84
CA GLY A 630 -14.58 21.75 -14.29
C GLY A 630 -14.00 21.33 -12.94
N SER A 631 -14.50 20.26 -12.31
CA SER A 631 -13.91 19.73 -11.09
C SER A 631 -12.54 19.13 -11.38
N ARG A 632 -11.59 19.37 -10.47
CA ARG A 632 -10.25 18.78 -10.44
C ARG A 632 -10.05 18.07 -9.12
N MET A 633 -9.69 16.80 -9.15
CA MET A 633 -9.60 15.99 -7.94
C MET A 633 -8.77 14.73 -8.16
N PRO A 634 -8.18 14.15 -7.10
CA PRO A 634 -7.46 12.89 -7.20
C PRO A 634 -8.42 11.73 -7.50
N ILE A 635 -7.89 10.70 -8.18
CA ILE A 635 -8.57 9.43 -8.41
C ILE A 635 -7.58 8.27 -8.36
N ALA A 636 -8.04 7.10 -7.94
CA ALA A 636 -7.26 5.87 -7.97
C ALA A 636 -7.02 5.39 -9.41
N VAL A 637 -5.77 5.03 -9.70
CA VAL A 637 -5.31 4.45 -10.97
C VAL A 637 -4.63 3.12 -10.67
N ALA A 638 -5.00 2.08 -11.41
CA ALA A 638 -4.44 0.73 -11.25
C ALA A 638 -4.53 -0.05 -12.58
N HIS A 639 -3.56 0.16 -13.48
CA HIS A 639 -3.55 -0.53 -14.79
C HIS A 639 -2.17 -0.64 -15.42
N GLY A 640 -1.95 -1.69 -16.22
CA GLY A 640 -0.77 -1.84 -17.09
C GLY A 640 -1.03 -1.54 -18.57
N GLU A 641 -2.30 -1.50 -18.98
CA GLU A 641 -2.74 -1.28 -20.36
C GLU A 641 -3.79 -0.16 -20.46
N GLY A 642 -3.46 1.04 -19.94
CA GLY A 642 -4.38 2.18 -19.93
C GLY A 642 -4.10 3.25 -20.96
N ARG A 643 -3.10 3.07 -21.84
CA ARG A 643 -2.72 4.09 -22.83
C ARG A 643 -3.71 4.11 -23.98
N ALA A 644 -4.36 5.24 -24.22
CA ALA A 644 -5.23 5.43 -25.38
C ALA A 644 -4.43 5.45 -26.69
N GLU A 645 -4.74 4.53 -27.60
CA GLU A 645 -4.19 4.43 -28.94
C GLU A 645 -5.31 4.60 -29.98
N TYR A 646 -5.18 5.65 -30.81
CA TYR A 646 -6.14 5.97 -31.86
C TYR A 646 -5.66 5.42 -33.21
N ARG A 647 -6.61 4.95 -34.03
CA ARG A 647 -6.33 4.57 -35.41
C ARG A 647 -6.08 5.81 -36.27
N ASP A 648 -5.29 5.64 -37.32
CA ASP A 648 -5.01 6.70 -38.30
C ASP A 648 -6.31 7.33 -38.83
N GLY A 649 -6.40 8.66 -38.72
CA GLY A 649 -7.54 9.46 -39.20
C GLY A 649 -8.65 9.71 -38.18
N VAL A 650 -8.63 9.09 -37.00
CA VAL A 650 -9.50 9.47 -35.87
C VAL A 650 -8.79 10.56 -35.07
N GLN A 651 -9.40 11.73 -34.91
CA GLN A 651 -8.82 12.79 -34.10
C GLN A 651 -8.98 12.51 -32.60
N PRO A 652 -7.90 12.53 -31.82
CA PRO A 652 -7.99 12.59 -30.36
C PRO A 652 -8.89 13.75 -29.93
N GLY A 653 -9.64 13.58 -28.84
CA GLY A 653 -10.44 14.66 -28.25
C GLY A 653 -11.95 14.57 -28.46
N THR A 654 -12.46 13.72 -29.36
CA THR A 654 -13.92 13.53 -29.50
C THR A 654 -14.47 12.74 -28.32
N GLY A 655 -15.54 13.23 -27.69
CA GLY A 655 -16.24 12.54 -26.61
C GLY A 655 -15.42 12.33 -25.33
N VAL A 656 -14.35 13.10 -25.10
CA VAL A 656 -13.55 13.01 -23.88
C VAL A 656 -14.33 13.60 -22.71
N SER A 657 -14.43 12.82 -21.63
CA SER A 657 -15.14 13.22 -20.40
C SER A 657 -14.19 13.38 -19.20
N LEU A 658 -13.00 12.76 -19.25
CA LEU A 658 -12.02 12.81 -18.18
C LEU A 658 -10.59 12.87 -18.74
N ARG A 659 -9.76 13.70 -18.12
CA ARG A 659 -8.36 13.91 -18.52
C ARG A 659 -7.44 14.01 -17.30
N PHE A 660 -6.26 13.41 -17.37
CA PHE A 660 -5.18 13.64 -16.42
C PHE A 660 -4.65 15.07 -16.51
N VAL A 661 -4.50 15.70 -15.36
CA VAL A 661 -3.87 17.02 -15.21
C VAL A 661 -2.66 16.91 -14.29
N ASP A 662 -1.69 17.80 -14.46
CA ASP A 662 -0.63 17.97 -13.49
C ASP A 662 -1.18 18.66 -12.22
N ASN A 663 -0.35 18.75 -11.18
CA ASN A 663 -0.74 19.36 -9.91
C ASN A 663 -0.96 20.89 -10.02
N CYS A 664 -0.45 21.52 -11.09
CA CYS A 664 -0.74 22.91 -11.44
C CYS A 664 -2.07 23.05 -12.22
N GLY A 665 -2.71 21.94 -12.58
CA GLY A 665 -3.97 21.89 -13.30
C GLY A 665 -3.86 22.11 -14.81
N ASN A 666 -2.66 21.95 -15.39
CA ASN A 666 -2.48 21.87 -16.84
C ASN A 666 -2.70 20.43 -17.32
N ILE A 667 -2.94 20.26 -18.62
CA ILE A 667 -3.03 18.91 -19.21
C ILE A 667 -1.73 18.15 -18.95
N ALA A 668 -1.81 16.97 -18.34
CA ALA A 668 -0.62 16.17 -18.06
C ALA A 668 -0.07 15.52 -19.34
N ASP A 669 1.14 15.88 -19.72
CA ASP A 669 1.89 15.31 -20.84
C ASP A 669 3.14 14.51 -20.39
N ARG A 670 3.44 14.52 -19.09
CA ARG A 670 4.58 13.84 -18.46
C ARG A 670 4.15 12.80 -17.44
N TYR A 671 4.99 11.80 -17.28
CA TYR A 671 4.89 10.80 -16.23
C TYR A 671 5.45 11.34 -14.91
N PRO A 672 4.87 10.99 -13.74
CA PRO A 672 3.73 10.10 -13.54
C PRO A 672 2.37 10.79 -13.50
N ALA A 673 2.29 12.13 -13.63
CA ALA A 673 1.02 12.87 -13.63
C ALA A 673 0.05 12.35 -14.72
N ASN A 674 0.58 11.99 -15.89
CA ASN A 674 -0.06 11.12 -16.86
C ASN A 674 0.59 9.72 -16.76
N PRO A 675 0.00 8.79 -16.00
CA PRO A 675 0.65 7.53 -15.63
C PRO A 675 0.85 6.58 -16.82
N ASN A 676 0.00 6.66 -17.85
CA ASN A 676 0.02 5.72 -18.97
C ASN A 676 0.54 6.31 -20.29
N GLY A 677 0.71 7.64 -20.36
CA GLY A 677 1.18 8.35 -21.56
C GLY A 677 0.10 8.51 -22.63
N SER A 678 -1.18 8.53 -22.24
CA SER A 678 -2.28 8.80 -23.19
C SER A 678 -2.16 10.19 -23.80
N PRO A 679 -2.40 10.37 -25.11
CA PRO A 679 -2.40 11.67 -25.76
C PRO A 679 -3.37 12.64 -25.08
N GLU A 680 -2.93 13.89 -24.88
CA GLU A 680 -3.70 14.94 -24.20
C GLU A 680 -4.25 14.51 -22.83
N GLY A 681 -3.59 13.59 -22.12
CA GLY A 681 -4.04 13.09 -20.82
C GLY A 681 -5.38 12.33 -20.85
N ILE A 682 -5.89 11.93 -22.02
CA ILE A 682 -7.21 11.30 -22.13
C ILE A 682 -7.29 10.02 -21.28
N THR A 683 -8.32 9.93 -20.44
CA THR A 683 -8.49 8.77 -19.55
C THR A 683 -9.95 8.36 -19.32
N GLY A 684 -10.90 9.16 -19.82
CA GLY A 684 -12.32 8.81 -19.89
C GLY A 684 -13.00 9.36 -21.13
N LEU A 685 -13.91 8.57 -21.69
CA LEU A 685 -14.70 8.91 -22.88
C LEU A 685 -16.18 8.55 -22.69
N THR A 686 -17.03 9.16 -23.50
CA THR A 686 -18.46 8.87 -23.55
C THR A 686 -18.96 8.70 -24.99
N SER A 687 -20.13 8.05 -25.14
CA SER A 687 -20.87 7.96 -26.40
C SER A 687 -21.47 9.31 -26.79
N ASP A 688 -21.82 9.48 -28.07
CA ASP A 688 -22.42 10.73 -28.58
C ASP A 688 -23.69 11.15 -27.83
N ASP A 689 -24.47 10.18 -27.34
CA ASP A 689 -25.70 10.41 -26.56
C ASP A 689 -25.47 10.46 -25.04
N GLY A 690 -24.23 10.25 -24.58
CA GLY A 690 -23.84 10.35 -23.18
C GLY A 690 -24.21 9.17 -22.28
N ARG A 691 -24.93 8.17 -22.78
CA ARG A 691 -25.48 7.07 -21.96
C ARG A 691 -24.46 5.99 -21.65
N VAL A 692 -23.39 5.88 -22.45
CA VAL A 692 -22.26 5.00 -22.16
C VAL A 692 -21.03 5.82 -21.85
N THR A 693 -20.41 5.57 -20.70
CA THR A 693 -19.15 6.19 -20.30
C THR A 693 -18.13 5.11 -19.98
N ILE A 694 -16.90 5.28 -20.45
CA ILE A 694 -15.78 4.39 -20.14
C ILE A 694 -14.63 5.22 -19.55
N MET A 695 -13.94 4.70 -18.55
CA MET A 695 -12.76 5.35 -17.99
C MET A 695 -11.77 4.34 -17.40
N MET A 696 -10.48 4.66 -17.48
CA MET A 696 -9.41 3.82 -16.93
C MET A 696 -9.23 3.95 -15.41
N PRO A 697 -9.40 5.12 -14.77
CA PRO A 697 -9.33 5.26 -13.32
C PRO A 697 -10.53 4.63 -12.60
N HIS A 698 -10.42 4.45 -11.29
CA HIS A 698 -11.37 3.71 -10.45
C HIS A 698 -12.13 4.64 -9.47
N PRO A 699 -13.24 5.27 -9.87
CA PRO A 699 -14.04 6.10 -8.97
C PRO A 699 -14.70 5.30 -7.84
N GLU A 700 -15.03 4.02 -8.09
CA GLU A 700 -15.68 3.13 -7.12
C GLU A 700 -14.79 2.77 -5.93
N ARG A 701 -13.47 2.90 -6.08
CA ARG A 701 -12.49 2.60 -5.02
C ARG A 701 -12.28 3.77 -4.06
N VAL A 702 -12.83 4.94 -4.37
CA VAL A 702 -12.61 6.20 -3.64
C VAL A 702 -13.90 6.99 -3.44
N ILE A 703 -15.03 6.29 -3.26
CA ILE A 703 -16.34 6.90 -3.01
C ILE A 703 -16.49 7.47 -1.61
N ARG A 704 -15.67 7.02 -0.65
CA ARG A 704 -15.58 7.59 0.69
C ARG A 704 -14.31 8.40 0.82
N THR A 705 -14.39 9.50 1.55
CA THR A 705 -13.26 10.35 1.90
C THR A 705 -12.11 9.54 2.50
N VAL A 706 -12.41 8.59 3.39
CA VAL A 706 -11.41 7.73 4.04
C VAL A 706 -10.65 6.79 3.12
N GLN A 707 -11.19 6.47 1.94
CA GLN A 707 -10.55 5.58 0.96
C GLN A 707 -9.54 6.32 0.08
N ASN A 708 -9.49 7.65 0.17
CA ASN A 708 -8.56 8.46 -0.61
C ASN A 708 -7.21 8.53 0.13
N SER A 709 -6.15 8.07 -0.54
CA SER A 709 -4.76 8.11 -0.06
C SER A 709 -4.34 9.50 0.43
N TRP A 710 -4.77 10.54 -0.29
CA TRP A 710 -4.72 11.93 0.15
C TRP A 710 -6.08 12.58 -0.10
N ARG A 711 -6.46 13.50 0.79
CA ARG A 711 -7.71 14.27 0.71
C ARG A 711 -7.55 15.63 1.40
N PRO A 712 -8.34 16.64 1.00
CA PRO A 712 -8.56 17.84 1.80
C PRO A 712 -9.14 17.51 3.18
N ASP A 713 -8.77 18.29 4.19
CA ASP A 713 -9.22 18.09 5.58
C ASP A 713 -10.70 18.44 5.80
N ASP A 714 -11.28 19.26 4.92
CA ASP A 714 -12.68 19.71 5.00
C ASP A 714 -13.68 18.71 4.40
N TRP A 715 -13.20 17.61 3.81
CA TRP A 715 -14.07 16.52 3.36
C TRP A 715 -14.55 15.69 4.54
N GLU A 716 -15.85 15.38 4.58
CA GLU A 716 -16.45 14.60 5.65
C GLU A 716 -16.48 13.10 5.30
N GLU A 717 -17.60 12.59 4.81
CA GLU A 717 -17.83 11.15 4.64
C GLU A 717 -17.72 10.73 3.17
N ASP A 718 -18.39 11.47 2.28
CA ASP A 718 -18.46 11.14 0.87
C ASP A 718 -17.29 11.77 0.10
N GLY A 719 -16.55 10.92 -0.60
CA GLY A 719 -15.61 11.38 -1.61
C GLY A 719 -16.37 11.91 -2.83
N PRO A 720 -15.78 12.83 -3.60
CA PRO A 720 -16.47 13.48 -4.72
C PRO A 720 -16.91 12.51 -5.82
N TRP A 721 -16.24 11.34 -5.93
CA TRP A 721 -16.61 10.31 -6.90
C TRP A 721 -17.93 9.60 -6.59
N MET A 722 -18.48 9.75 -5.38
CA MET A 722 -19.83 9.27 -5.06
C MET A 722 -20.90 9.93 -5.94
N ARG A 723 -20.66 11.17 -6.38
CA ARG A 723 -21.54 11.92 -7.29
C ARG A 723 -21.81 11.20 -8.61
N LEU A 724 -20.83 10.47 -9.14
CA LEU A 724 -20.97 9.71 -10.39
C LEU A 724 -22.11 8.68 -10.29
N PHE A 725 -22.15 7.93 -9.20
CA PHE A 725 -23.15 6.90 -8.96
C PHE A 725 -24.52 7.51 -8.64
N ARG A 726 -24.54 8.62 -7.91
CA ARG A 726 -25.77 9.39 -7.64
C ARG A 726 -26.38 9.97 -8.92
N ASN A 727 -25.57 10.51 -9.83
CA ASN A 727 -26.01 10.99 -11.14
C ASN A 727 -26.70 9.88 -11.95
N ALA A 728 -26.15 8.67 -11.91
CA ALA A 728 -26.80 7.51 -12.54
C ALA A 728 -28.21 7.28 -11.97
N ARG A 729 -28.37 7.36 -10.63
CA ARG A 729 -29.68 7.20 -9.98
C ARG A 729 -30.65 8.29 -10.40
N VAL A 730 -30.21 9.55 -10.44
CA VAL A 730 -31.05 10.69 -10.84
C VAL A 730 -31.53 10.54 -12.29
N TRP A 731 -30.67 10.08 -13.20
CA TRP A 731 -31.03 9.92 -14.60
C TRP A 731 -32.12 8.84 -14.81
N VAL A 732 -32.07 7.74 -14.05
CA VAL A 732 -33.05 6.65 -14.18
C VAL A 732 -34.43 7.02 -13.63
N GLY A 733 -34.51 7.93 -12.65
CA GLY A 733 -35.78 8.33 -12.01
C GLY A 733 -36.18 7.41 -10.86
#